data_AF-A0A840P9J7-F1
#
_entry.id   AF-A0A840P9J7-F1
#
_cell.length_a   1.000
_cell.length_b   1.000
_cell.length_c   1.000
_cell.angle_alpha   90.00
_cell.angle_beta   90.00
_cell.angle_gamma   90.00
#
_symmetry.space_group_name_H-M   'P 1'
#
loop_
_entity.id
_entity.type
_entity.pdbx_description
1 polymer ?
#
loop_
_entity_poly.entity_id
_entity_poly.type
_entity_poly.pdbx_seq_one_letter_code
_entity_poly.pdbx_strand_id
1 'polypeptide(L)'
;MDSLISALSTSGEVIRAEVEAIRRLAAGTGMSGIDLQAIGRIQAWIDRELPELRRRNRLAKAADLLPAWAPGLPSGLVTIDESTLLSAGEARRQGEALAARFDAIHPGNLGIPGGKYNSDKLAAVIRELGAHEHDADYTAAFFAALGATKSLAIPAKLRAGTDDPGKAIDTISRALGTAVREGGHVPGFAEVRYELATGTPLSSGLPLPVGPFAGLRRTAGSTPSRDELEAPPVERIAGGVGTEALGELIRAGDFPAEWLAAVVDRHALHPESVVNGAGLAGFLDALAHNPAAARLALSRSAGRGESLPDFLSRMNHRVSPDRNSTPPGQEKTSPAAAFGRMLAGAAGAYDEKDGAHSEPAATLAFQLIRELPKLDIHRPTRVHLAELAGAYATEITEGANLGDANRTQPSAFGPVTSLVAGLKPAFRLSPEDTYAFVKLFADAPENIKPFEQAMGGLADRLAKAAARDSDPKAAMDRLEDAMKALGYVAGMQFAAERSVQSKLDQEDEERRKAAAFVLGLALGVGGIPVPLEGQVLWLALSTVAPQVHDAVTEPDPTRMKALDDKSDAASLIRTDWLVRTLISSGFEVKVPPTSPRFSDPPIANEDGLLPFAQIAKDKAALRNYNDWLIANGSGGEDDASLGEAIMKMDTIFRGTKDAAEEGTSPFNN
;
A
#
# COMPACT_ATOMS: atom_id res chain seq x y z
N MET A 1 15.76 -22.94 -0.44
CA MET A 1 15.54 -23.73 0.80
C MET A 1 14.11 -24.26 0.90
N ASP A 2 13.06 -23.47 0.59
CA ASP A 2 11.66 -23.96 0.67
C ASP A 2 11.37 -25.18 -0.22
N SER A 3 11.88 -25.19 -1.45
CA SER A 3 11.76 -26.34 -2.37
C SER A 3 12.35 -27.62 -1.77
N LEU A 4 13.48 -27.53 -1.06
CA LEU A 4 14.12 -28.66 -0.37
C LEU A 4 13.27 -29.15 0.81
N ILE A 5 12.73 -28.23 1.61
CA ILE A 5 11.84 -28.57 2.74
C ILE A 5 10.56 -29.26 2.25
N SER A 6 9.95 -28.75 1.19
CA SER A 6 8.76 -29.35 0.58
C SER A 6 9.07 -30.73 0.03
N ALA A 7 10.17 -30.88 -0.72
CA ALA A 7 10.61 -32.18 -1.24
C ALA A 7 10.86 -33.20 -0.11
N LEU A 8 11.54 -32.81 0.96
CA LEU A 8 11.79 -33.67 2.12
C LEU A 8 10.48 -34.07 2.85
N SER A 9 9.52 -33.15 2.95
CA SER A 9 8.20 -33.44 3.54
C SER A 9 7.45 -34.49 2.72
N THR A 10 7.35 -34.29 1.40
CA THR A 10 6.67 -35.21 0.49
C THR A 10 7.37 -36.57 0.44
N SER A 11 8.70 -36.60 0.35
CA SER A 11 9.46 -37.85 0.36
C SER A 11 9.36 -38.58 1.69
N GLY A 12 9.32 -37.87 2.83
CA GLY A 12 9.13 -38.47 4.15
C GLY A 12 7.78 -39.19 4.29
N GLU A 13 6.70 -38.59 3.78
CA GLU A 13 5.37 -39.20 3.76
C GLU A 13 5.32 -40.47 2.89
N VAL A 14 5.92 -40.42 1.70
CA VAL A 14 6.01 -41.59 0.80
C VAL A 14 6.82 -42.70 1.44
N ILE A 15 7.99 -42.40 2.01
CA ILE A 15 8.83 -43.40 2.69
C ILE A 15 8.06 -44.03 3.86
N ARG A 16 7.32 -43.25 4.64
CA ARG A 16 6.50 -43.76 5.74
C ARG A 16 5.44 -44.74 5.25
N ALA A 17 4.68 -44.38 4.22
CA ALA A 17 3.63 -45.21 3.64
C ALA A 17 4.19 -46.53 3.08
N GLU A 18 5.30 -46.46 2.35
CA GLU A 18 5.96 -47.63 1.75
C GLU A 18 6.58 -48.55 2.81
N VAL A 19 7.23 -48.00 3.83
CA VAL A 19 7.79 -48.80 4.95
C VAL A 19 6.68 -49.51 5.70
N GLU A 20 5.53 -48.87 5.92
CA GLU A 20 4.40 -49.48 6.59
C GLU A 20 3.76 -50.59 5.74
N ALA A 21 3.66 -50.39 4.42
CA ALA A 21 3.21 -51.41 3.48
C ALA A 21 4.17 -52.63 3.45
N ILE A 22 5.48 -52.40 3.41
CA ILE A 22 6.49 -53.47 3.42
C ILE A 22 6.48 -54.21 4.77
N ARG A 23 6.30 -53.51 5.90
CA ARG A 23 6.15 -54.16 7.23
C ARG A 23 4.93 -55.08 7.28
N ARG A 24 3.80 -54.65 6.72
CA ARG A 24 2.57 -55.47 6.65
C ARG A 24 2.79 -56.72 5.79
N LEU A 25 3.50 -56.59 4.67
CA LEU A 25 3.83 -57.72 3.80
C LEU A 25 4.84 -58.68 4.45
N ALA A 26 5.89 -58.17 5.10
CA ALA A 26 6.90 -58.98 5.78
C ALA A 26 6.33 -59.75 6.99
N ALA A 27 5.39 -59.14 7.71
CA ALA A 27 4.65 -59.81 8.78
C ALA A 27 3.80 -60.99 8.26
N GLY A 28 3.32 -60.91 7.02
CA GLY A 28 2.58 -61.99 6.37
C GLY A 28 3.45 -63.16 5.87
N THR A 29 4.76 -62.97 5.70
CA THR A 29 5.67 -63.97 5.12
C THR A 29 6.72 -64.51 6.10
N GLY A 30 6.71 -64.06 7.36
CA GLY A 30 7.65 -64.51 8.39
C GLY A 30 9.09 -63.99 8.21
N MET A 31 9.30 -62.98 7.35
CA MET A 31 10.61 -62.36 7.16
C MET A 31 10.95 -61.41 8.32
N SER A 32 12.19 -61.44 8.81
CA SER A 32 12.63 -60.58 9.90
C SER A 32 12.76 -59.12 9.43
N GLY A 33 12.17 -58.18 10.15
CA GLY A 33 12.19 -56.74 9.82
C GLY A 33 13.54 -56.04 10.02
N ILE A 34 14.65 -56.79 10.15
CA ILE A 34 15.99 -56.26 10.43
C ILE A 34 16.47 -55.35 9.28
N ASP A 35 16.16 -55.68 8.03
CA ASP A 35 16.59 -54.88 6.86
C ASP A 35 15.85 -53.54 6.73
N LEU A 36 14.69 -53.38 7.39
CA LEU A 36 13.93 -52.12 7.43
C LEU A 36 14.45 -51.13 8.47
N GLN A 37 15.41 -51.53 9.32
CA GLN A 37 16.00 -50.63 10.32
C GLN A 37 16.77 -49.47 9.71
N ALA A 38 17.40 -49.67 8.54
CA ALA A 38 18.10 -48.59 7.84
C ALA A 38 17.12 -47.51 7.35
N ILE A 39 15.99 -47.92 6.76
CA ILE A 39 14.95 -47.00 6.28
C ILE A 39 14.23 -46.34 7.47
N GLY A 40 13.97 -47.09 8.54
CA GLY A 40 13.42 -46.54 9.79
C GLY A 40 14.32 -45.48 10.43
N ARG A 41 15.65 -45.61 10.34
CA ARG A 41 16.60 -44.58 10.80
C ARG A 41 16.56 -43.33 9.93
N ILE A 42 16.44 -43.46 8.61
CA ILE A 42 16.28 -42.33 7.70
C ILE A 42 14.96 -41.61 7.98
N GLN A 43 13.86 -42.35 8.18
CA GLN A 43 12.57 -41.76 8.54
C GLN A 43 12.64 -41.02 9.88
N ALA A 44 13.21 -41.64 10.92
CA ALA A 44 13.39 -41.01 12.22
C ALA A 44 14.28 -39.77 12.17
N TRP A 45 15.29 -39.76 11.28
CA TRP A 45 16.11 -38.59 11.01
C TRP A 45 15.31 -37.49 10.30
N ILE A 46 14.56 -37.80 9.25
CA ILE A 46 13.69 -36.82 8.55
C ILE A 46 12.67 -36.23 9.53
N ASP A 47 12.01 -37.08 10.32
CA ASP A 47 11.01 -36.66 11.31
C ASP A 47 11.62 -35.74 12.39
N ARG A 48 12.92 -35.90 12.70
CA ARG A 48 13.64 -35.06 13.65
C ARG A 48 14.19 -33.77 13.03
N GLU A 49 14.78 -33.83 11.85
CA GLU A 49 15.49 -32.71 11.23
C GLU A 49 14.56 -31.78 10.44
N LEU A 50 13.45 -32.28 9.88
CA LEU A 50 12.55 -31.45 9.08
C LEU A 50 11.95 -30.26 9.88
N PRO A 51 11.52 -30.42 11.14
CA PRO A 51 11.13 -29.30 12.00
C PRO A 51 12.26 -28.28 12.21
N GLU A 52 13.48 -28.76 12.48
CA GLU A 52 14.65 -27.90 12.71
C GLU A 52 15.08 -27.15 11.43
N LEU A 53 15.03 -27.79 10.27
CA LEU A 53 15.30 -27.16 8.97
C LEU A 53 14.26 -26.10 8.63
N ARG A 54 12.98 -26.35 8.91
CA ARG A 54 11.92 -25.33 8.82
C ARG A 54 12.23 -24.16 9.73
N ARG A 55 12.70 -24.42 10.95
CA ARG A 55 13.03 -23.38 11.93
C ARG A 55 14.23 -22.51 11.51
N ARG A 56 15.33 -23.13 11.06
CA ARG A 56 16.51 -22.45 10.54
C ARG A 56 16.20 -21.57 9.33
N ASN A 57 15.44 -22.09 8.36
CA ASN A 57 15.03 -21.34 7.17
C ASN A 57 14.17 -20.10 7.52
N ARG A 58 13.40 -20.16 8.60
CA ARG A 58 12.54 -19.05 9.05
C ARG A 58 13.31 -17.94 9.73
N LEU A 59 14.29 -18.28 10.56
CA LEU A 59 15.19 -17.29 11.15
C LEU A 59 16.00 -16.59 10.07
N ALA A 60 16.45 -17.33 9.06
CA ALA A 60 17.11 -16.75 7.90
C ALA A 60 16.20 -15.75 7.17
N LYS A 61 14.94 -16.10 6.91
CA LYS A 61 13.97 -15.19 6.28
C LYS A 61 13.58 -14.00 7.16
N ALA A 62 13.40 -14.20 8.47
CA ALA A 62 13.08 -13.13 9.41
C ALA A 62 14.24 -12.14 9.56
N ALA A 63 15.48 -12.62 9.48
CA ALA A 63 16.66 -11.77 9.41
C ALA A 63 16.76 -11.02 8.06
N ASP A 64 16.32 -11.63 6.96
CA ASP A 64 16.24 -11.01 5.62
C ASP A 64 15.09 -9.98 5.47
N LEU A 65 14.08 -10.03 6.35
CA LEU A 65 12.98 -9.06 6.40
C LEU A 65 13.38 -7.72 7.03
N LEU A 66 14.64 -7.55 7.48
CA LEU A 66 15.17 -6.25 7.83
C LEU A 66 15.43 -5.45 6.54
N PRO A 67 14.76 -4.30 6.33
CA PRO A 67 14.89 -3.57 5.09
C PRO A 67 16.33 -3.09 4.87
N ALA A 68 16.89 -3.36 3.69
CA ALA A 68 18.20 -2.88 3.25
C ALA A 68 18.33 -1.34 3.18
N TRP A 69 17.27 -0.59 3.49
CA TRP A 69 17.20 0.88 3.42
C TRP A 69 17.12 1.59 4.78
N ALA A 70 17.27 0.90 5.91
CA ALA A 70 17.36 1.55 7.22
C ALA A 70 18.72 2.28 7.39
N PRO A 71 18.76 3.61 7.61
CA PRO A 71 20.02 4.33 7.77
C PRO A 71 20.77 3.87 9.03
N GLY A 72 21.98 3.34 8.87
CA GLY A 72 22.90 3.05 9.98
C GLY A 72 23.09 1.57 10.35
N LEU A 73 22.48 0.61 9.64
CA LEU A 73 22.78 -0.81 9.82
C LEU A 73 23.73 -1.32 8.71
N PRO A 74 24.79 -2.09 9.05
CA PRO A 74 25.65 -2.69 8.05
C PRO A 74 24.87 -3.74 7.26
N SER A 75 24.80 -3.57 5.94
CA SER A 75 24.35 -4.58 4.99
C SER A 75 25.33 -5.76 5.02
N GLY A 76 24.92 -6.87 5.63
CA GLY A 76 25.74 -8.08 5.76
C GLY A 76 24.97 -9.26 6.33
N LEU A 77 25.46 -10.47 6.07
CA LEU A 77 24.92 -11.75 6.57
C LEU A 77 24.65 -11.67 8.07
N VAL A 78 23.39 -11.78 8.48
CA VAL A 78 23.00 -11.81 9.90
C VAL A 78 23.44 -13.15 10.49
N THR A 79 24.34 -13.11 11.47
CA THR A 79 24.70 -14.30 12.27
C THR A 79 23.53 -14.66 13.18
N ILE A 80 22.87 -15.78 12.89
CA ILE A 80 21.85 -16.35 13.77
C ILE A 80 22.57 -17.09 14.90
N ASP A 81 22.33 -16.68 16.13
CA ASP A 81 22.78 -17.43 17.30
C ASP A 81 21.90 -18.68 17.47
N GLU A 82 22.38 -19.84 17.02
CA GLU A 82 21.64 -21.11 17.16
C GLU A 82 21.46 -21.53 18.63
N SER A 83 22.21 -20.95 19.58
CA SER A 83 22.12 -21.30 21.00
C SER A 83 20.83 -20.80 21.67
N THR A 84 20.12 -19.85 21.05
CA THR A 84 18.84 -19.35 21.54
C THR A 84 17.63 -20.15 21.05
N LEU A 85 17.85 -21.22 20.27
CA LEU A 85 16.80 -22.02 19.65
C LEU A 85 16.33 -23.16 20.54
N LEU A 86 15.15 -23.00 21.16
CA LEU A 86 14.49 -24.05 21.96
C LEU A 86 14.18 -25.29 21.11
N SER A 87 14.35 -26.51 21.60
CA SER A 87 13.81 -27.67 20.84
C SER A 87 12.29 -27.53 20.64
N ALA A 88 11.70 -28.12 19.59
CA ALA A 88 10.25 -28.02 19.35
C ALA A 88 9.40 -28.45 20.58
N GLY A 89 9.82 -29.51 21.29
CA GLY A 89 9.13 -29.94 22.51
C GLY A 89 9.29 -28.95 23.68
N GLU A 90 10.43 -28.29 23.77
CA GLU A 90 10.67 -27.26 24.78
C GLU A 90 9.94 -25.96 24.47
N ALA A 91 9.94 -25.52 23.21
CA ALA A 91 9.16 -24.39 22.72
C ALA A 91 7.67 -24.56 23.07
N ARG A 92 7.10 -25.75 22.83
CA ARG A 92 5.71 -26.06 23.19
C ARG A 92 5.45 -25.97 24.69
N ARG A 93 6.29 -26.62 25.51
CA ARG A 93 6.17 -26.56 26.98
C ARG A 93 6.27 -25.13 27.50
N GLN A 94 7.20 -24.34 26.98
CA GLN A 94 7.37 -22.95 27.41
C GLN A 94 6.19 -22.07 26.95
N GLY A 95 5.68 -22.27 25.73
CA GLY A 95 4.47 -21.61 25.22
C GLY A 95 3.22 -21.94 26.05
N GLU A 96 2.99 -23.20 26.39
CA GLU A 96 1.91 -23.64 27.29
C GLU A 96 2.05 -23.03 28.69
N ALA A 97 3.27 -23.03 29.25
CA ALA A 97 3.54 -22.42 30.54
C ALA A 97 3.32 -20.91 30.52
N LEU A 98 3.67 -20.23 29.42
CA LEU A 98 3.40 -18.80 29.25
C LEU A 98 1.89 -18.54 29.19
N ALA A 99 1.14 -19.35 28.46
CA ALA A 99 -0.33 -19.25 28.39
C ALA A 99 -0.98 -19.41 29.77
N ALA A 100 -0.54 -20.39 30.57
CA ALA A 100 -1.03 -20.57 31.93
C ALA A 100 -0.72 -19.35 32.83
N ARG A 101 0.48 -18.77 32.72
CA ARG A 101 0.82 -17.53 33.43
C ARG A 101 -0.04 -16.36 32.96
N PHE A 102 -0.22 -16.23 31.65
CA PHE A 102 -1.08 -15.20 31.06
C PHE A 102 -2.50 -15.32 31.60
N ASP A 103 -3.10 -16.51 31.57
CA ASP A 103 -4.47 -16.78 32.03
C ASP A 103 -4.66 -16.43 33.51
N ALA A 104 -3.71 -16.82 34.36
CA ALA A 104 -3.76 -16.58 35.81
C ALA A 104 -3.67 -15.09 36.20
N ILE A 105 -3.16 -14.22 35.33
CA ILE A 105 -3.10 -12.78 35.61
C ILE A 105 -4.52 -12.20 35.51
N HIS A 106 -5.01 -11.58 36.58
CA HIS A 106 -6.26 -10.83 36.57
C HIS A 106 -5.92 -9.34 36.49
N PRO A 107 -6.14 -8.66 35.34
CA PRO A 107 -5.95 -7.23 35.26
C PRO A 107 -7.14 -6.50 35.88
N GLY A 108 -6.90 -5.26 36.28
CA GLY A 108 -7.98 -4.34 36.61
C GLY A 108 -7.49 -2.91 36.74
N ASN A 109 -8.47 -2.01 36.72
CA ASN A 109 -8.26 -0.57 36.81
C ASN A 109 -8.76 -0.10 38.18
N LEU A 110 -7.91 0.57 38.94
CA LEU A 110 -8.23 1.15 40.25
C LEU A 110 -9.09 2.42 40.17
N GLY A 111 -9.51 2.84 38.97
CA GLY A 111 -10.35 4.02 38.76
C GLY A 111 -9.61 5.35 38.89
N ILE A 112 -8.28 5.31 38.99
CA ILE A 112 -7.39 6.49 38.96
C ILE A 112 -6.53 6.45 37.67
N PRO A 113 -6.22 7.60 37.05
CA PRO A 113 -5.35 7.64 35.87
C PRO A 113 -4.01 6.93 36.16
N GLY A 114 -3.67 5.91 35.36
CA GLY A 114 -2.46 5.10 35.54
C GLY A 114 -2.54 4.00 36.62
N GLY A 115 -3.67 3.84 37.32
CA GLY A 115 -3.85 2.84 38.38
C GLY A 115 -4.17 1.44 37.88
N LYS A 116 -3.36 0.88 36.96
CA LYS A 116 -3.52 -0.51 36.50
C LYS A 116 -2.70 -1.44 37.39
N TYR A 117 -3.31 -2.48 37.95
CA TYR A 117 -2.57 -3.50 38.71
C TYR A 117 -2.25 -4.71 37.84
N ASN A 118 -1.12 -5.36 38.14
CA ASN A 118 -0.50 -6.43 37.35
C ASN A 118 -0.03 -6.01 35.93
N SER A 119 0.11 -4.71 35.65
CA SER A 119 0.63 -4.20 34.36
C SER A 119 2.02 -4.73 34.05
N ASP A 120 2.93 -4.72 35.02
CA ASP A 120 4.29 -5.27 34.88
C ASP A 120 4.29 -6.76 34.54
N LYS A 121 3.36 -7.53 35.12
CA LYS A 121 3.25 -8.97 34.86
C LYS A 121 2.74 -9.24 33.45
N LEU A 122 1.74 -8.49 32.99
CA LEU A 122 1.28 -8.56 31.60
C LEU A 122 2.37 -8.12 30.64
N ALA A 123 3.06 -7.01 30.92
CA ALA A 123 4.18 -6.53 30.12
C ALA A 123 5.31 -7.57 30.03
N ALA A 124 5.61 -8.29 31.11
CA ALA A 124 6.59 -9.37 31.12
C ALA A 124 6.16 -10.53 30.21
N VAL A 125 4.90 -10.97 30.30
CA VAL A 125 4.37 -12.04 29.44
C VAL A 125 4.36 -11.64 27.96
N ILE A 126 3.95 -10.40 27.66
CA ILE A 126 3.95 -9.89 26.28
C ILE A 126 5.36 -9.75 25.73
N ARG A 127 6.33 -9.32 26.56
CA ARG A 127 7.73 -9.25 26.16
C ARG A 127 8.31 -10.63 25.88
N GLU A 128 7.98 -11.62 26.70
CA GLU A 128 8.40 -13.01 26.50
C GLU A 128 7.79 -13.60 25.23
N LEU A 129 6.48 -13.41 25.00
CA LEU A 129 5.85 -13.83 23.74
C LEU A 129 6.49 -13.13 22.54
N GLY A 130 6.76 -11.82 22.65
CA GLY A 130 7.41 -11.03 21.60
C GLY A 130 8.81 -11.56 21.26
N ALA A 131 9.58 -12.03 22.24
CA ALA A 131 10.87 -12.67 22.00
C ALA A 131 10.76 -13.99 21.21
N HIS A 132 9.58 -14.61 21.20
CA HIS A 132 9.27 -15.86 20.49
C HIS A 132 8.22 -15.69 19.40
N GLU A 133 7.90 -14.47 18.94
CA GLU A 133 6.77 -14.22 18.03
C GLU A 133 6.92 -14.91 16.65
N HIS A 134 8.14 -15.31 16.30
CA HIS A 134 8.47 -16.03 15.06
C HIS A 134 8.66 -17.56 15.23
N ASP A 135 8.44 -18.09 16.44
CA ASP A 135 8.53 -19.53 16.72
C ASP A 135 7.14 -20.18 16.73
N ALA A 136 6.78 -20.84 15.62
CA ALA A 136 5.45 -21.43 15.45
C ALA A 136 5.11 -22.51 16.47
N ASP A 137 6.08 -23.28 16.96
CA ASP A 137 5.82 -24.30 18.00
C ASP A 137 5.47 -23.64 19.34
N TYR A 138 6.17 -22.55 19.69
CA TYR A 138 5.92 -21.78 20.91
C TYR A 138 4.58 -21.05 20.84
N THR A 139 4.35 -20.28 19.77
CA THR A 139 3.15 -19.43 19.66
C THR A 139 1.89 -20.28 19.48
N ALA A 140 1.94 -21.35 18.69
CA ALA A 140 0.79 -22.25 18.54
C ALA A 140 0.46 -22.99 19.84
N ALA A 141 1.47 -23.40 20.63
CA ALA A 141 1.23 -24.01 21.94
C ALA A 141 0.62 -23.01 22.93
N PHE A 142 1.05 -21.74 22.89
CA PHE A 142 0.44 -20.67 23.67
C PHE A 142 -1.06 -20.51 23.36
N PHE A 143 -1.43 -20.38 22.08
CA PHE A 143 -2.84 -20.23 21.70
C PHE A 143 -3.66 -21.52 21.89
N ALA A 144 -3.06 -22.70 21.67
CA ALA A 144 -3.71 -23.99 21.94
C ALA A 144 -4.07 -24.15 23.42
N ALA A 145 -3.17 -23.79 24.34
CA ALA A 145 -3.39 -23.86 25.77
C ALA A 145 -4.49 -22.89 26.25
N LEU A 146 -4.64 -21.74 25.59
CA LEU A 146 -5.73 -20.80 25.87
C LEU A 146 -7.08 -21.28 25.28
N GLY A 147 -7.07 -21.90 24.11
CA GLY A 147 -8.27 -22.16 23.32
C GLY A 147 -8.80 -20.89 22.63
N ALA A 148 -9.78 -21.03 21.72
CA ALA A 148 -10.28 -19.89 20.95
C ALA A 148 -10.96 -18.83 21.83
N THR A 149 -11.80 -19.25 22.79
CA THR A 149 -12.53 -18.32 23.68
C THR A 149 -11.59 -17.42 24.48
N LYS A 150 -10.55 -17.98 25.12
CA LYS A 150 -9.60 -17.16 25.89
C LYS A 150 -8.66 -16.37 25.00
N SER A 151 -8.34 -16.87 23.81
CA SER A 151 -7.59 -16.12 22.80
C SER A 151 -8.34 -14.84 22.41
N LEU A 152 -9.65 -14.95 22.13
CA LEU A 152 -10.52 -13.79 21.87
C LEU A 152 -10.67 -12.84 23.07
N ALA A 153 -10.40 -13.30 24.30
CA ALA A 153 -10.43 -12.44 25.49
C ALA A 153 -9.12 -11.63 25.68
N ILE A 154 -8.04 -11.93 24.93
CA ILE A 154 -6.73 -11.28 25.08
C ILE A 154 -6.83 -9.75 24.94
N PRO A 155 -7.46 -9.17 23.89
CA PRO A 155 -7.43 -7.72 23.72
C PRO A 155 -8.10 -6.96 24.86
N ALA A 156 -9.27 -7.44 25.32
CA ALA A 156 -9.96 -6.87 26.49
C ALA A 156 -9.09 -6.92 27.75
N LYS A 157 -8.41 -8.05 27.97
CA LYS A 157 -7.47 -8.25 29.08
C LYS A 157 -6.30 -7.26 29.03
N LEU A 158 -5.74 -7.03 27.84
CA LEU A 158 -4.64 -6.09 27.64
C LEU A 158 -5.07 -4.63 27.85
N ARG A 159 -6.26 -4.22 27.36
CA ARG A 159 -6.79 -2.88 27.61
C ARG A 159 -6.97 -2.59 29.10
N ALA A 160 -7.50 -3.58 29.83
CA ALA A 160 -7.70 -3.47 31.28
C ALA A 160 -6.39 -3.37 32.07
N GLY A 161 -5.31 -3.99 31.57
CA GLY A 161 -4.11 -4.22 32.37
C GLY A 161 -2.81 -3.59 31.89
N THR A 162 -2.70 -3.12 30.65
CA THR A 162 -1.43 -2.60 30.08
C THR A 162 -1.52 -1.12 29.75
N ASP A 163 -0.42 -0.39 29.88
CA ASP A 163 -0.40 1.06 29.59
C ASP A 163 -0.48 1.35 28.09
N ASP A 164 0.08 0.46 27.25
CA ASP A 164 0.01 0.51 25.79
C ASP A 164 -0.61 -0.79 25.24
N PRO A 165 -1.95 -0.92 25.27
CA PRO A 165 -2.63 -2.11 24.79
C PRO A 165 -2.48 -2.31 23.29
N GLY A 166 -2.33 -1.24 22.51
CA GLY A 166 -2.20 -1.33 21.05
C GLY A 166 -0.94 -2.10 20.65
N LYS A 167 0.21 -1.70 21.17
CA LYS A 167 1.48 -2.39 20.91
C LYS A 167 1.50 -3.84 21.41
N ALA A 168 0.86 -4.09 22.56
CA ALA A 168 0.74 -5.43 23.11
C ALA A 168 -0.14 -6.34 22.22
N ILE A 169 -1.27 -5.82 21.74
CA ILE A 169 -2.16 -6.52 20.80
C ILE A 169 -1.42 -6.80 19.48
N ASP A 170 -0.63 -5.86 18.96
CA ASP A 170 0.11 -6.09 17.70
C ASP A 170 1.15 -7.20 17.84
N THR A 171 1.78 -7.32 19.02
CA THR A 171 2.72 -8.41 19.33
C THR A 171 2.00 -9.75 19.38
N ILE A 172 0.83 -9.81 20.01
CA ILE A 172 -0.04 -11.00 20.02
C ILE A 172 -0.50 -11.34 18.60
N SER A 173 -0.85 -10.34 17.80
CA SER A 173 -1.33 -10.51 16.43
C SER A 173 -0.26 -11.13 15.54
N ARG A 174 0.99 -10.66 15.64
CA ARG A 174 2.14 -11.27 14.94
C ARG A 174 2.42 -12.69 15.39
N ALA A 175 2.41 -12.95 16.70
CA ALA A 175 2.54 -14.31 17.24
C ALA A 175 1.44 -15.25 16.72
N LEU A 176 0.19 -14.77 16.64
CA LEU A 176 -0.93 -15.53 16.08
C LEU A 176 -0.77 -15.77 14.58
N GLY A 177 -0.30 -14.79 13.81
CA GLY A 177 0.02 -14.94 12.40
C GLY A 177 1.01 -16.09 12.16
N THR A 178 2.11 -16.10 12.91
CA THR A 178 3.11 -17.18 12.90
C THR A 178 2.47 -18.54 13.24
N ALA A 179 1.65 -18.58 14.30
CA ALA A 179 0.97 -19.81 14.71
C ALA A 179 0.02 -20.32 13.61
N VAL A 180 -0.82 -19.46 13.02
CA VAL A 180 -1.78 -19.83 11.97
C VAL A 180 -1.07 -20.32 10.70
N ARG A 181 0.05 -19.68 10.33
CA ARG A 181 0.79 -20.02 9.12
C ARG A 181 1.42 -21.41 9.20
N GLU A 182 1.97 -21.77 10.36
CA GLU A 182 2.90 -22.90 10.45
C GLU A 182 2.71 -23.83 11.66
N GLY A 183 1.92 -23.43 12.66
CA GLY A 183 1.70 -24.17 13.91
C GLY A 183 0.64 -25.26 13.83
N GLY A 184 0.13 -25.59 12.64
CA GLY A 184 -0.95 -26.57 12.47
C GLY A 184 -0.64 -27.98 12.96
N HIS A 185 0.64 -28.32 13.16
CA HIS A 185 1.08 -29.60 13.72
C HIS A 185 1.12 -29.62 15.26
N VAL A 186 0.94 -28.48 15.93
CA VAL A 186 0.90 -28.42 17.40
C VAL A 186 -0.46 -28.94 17.90
N PRO A 187 -0.49 -29.91 18.84
CA PRO A 187 -1.73 -30.46 19.36
C PRO A 187 -2.69 -29.37 19.87
N GLY A 188 -3.98 -29.49 19.54
CA GLY A 188 -5.03 -28.53 19.92
C GLY A 188 -5.07 -27.24 19.11
N PHE A 189 -3.97 -26.81 18.47
CA PHE A 189 -3.96 -25.53 17.75
C PHE A 189 -4.81 -25.54 16.47
N ALA A 190 -4.87 -26.68 15.77
CA ALA A 190 -5.70 -26.80 14.56
C ALA A 190 -7.19 -26.54 14.84
N GLU A 191 -7.67 -26.96 16.01
CA GLU A 191 -9.04 -26.69 16.49
C GLU A 191 -9.22 -25.19 16.75
N VAL A 192 -8.32 -24.55 17.50
CA VAL A 192 -8.35 -23.09 17.72
C VAL A 192 -8.37 -22.31 16.40
N ARG A 193 -7.50 -22.69 15.45
CA ARG A 193 -7.46 -22.06 14.12
C ARG A 193 -8.77 -22.19 13.35
N TYR A 194 -9.45 -23.32 13.47
CA TYR A 194 -10.75 -23.56 12.85
C TYR A 194 -11.85 -22.75 13.52
N GLU A 195 -11.90 -22.75 14.85
CA GLU A 195 -12.89 -22.01 15.64
C GLU A 195 -12.77 -20.50 15.41
N LEU A 196 -11.54 -19.97 15.32
CA LEU A 196 -11.32 -18.55 14.97
C LEU A 196 -11.76 -18.22 13.54
N ALA A 197 -11.66 -19.17 12.60
CA ALA A 197 -12.06 -18.96 11.21
C ALA A 197 -13.56 -19.11 10.98
N THR A 198 -14.26 -19.87 11.83
CA THR A 198 -15.68 -20.19 11.68
C THR A 198 -16.57 -19.52 12.72
N GLY A 199 -16.01 -19.07 13.84
CA GLY A 199 -16.77 -18.66 15.01
C GLY A 199 -17.60 -19.79 15.62
N THR A 200 -17.32 -21.05 15.30
CA THR A 200 -18.13 -22.21 15.73
C THR A 200 -17.24 -23.19 16.50
N PRO A 201 -17.58 -23.55 17.75
CA PRO A 201 -16.81 -24.53 18.52
C PRO A 201 -16.86 -25.92 17.89
N LEU A 202 -15.73 -26.62 17.82
CA LEU A 202 -15.66 -28.00 17.29
C LEU A 202 -16.22 -29.05 18.27
N SER A 203 -16.42 -28.69 19.54
CA SER A 203 -17.11 -29.50 20.55
C SER A 203 -18.57 -29.86 20.20
N SER A 204 -19.07 -29.38 19.05
CA SER A 204 -20.36 -29.72 18.45
C SER A 204 -20.40 -31.08 17.71
N GLY A 205 -19.31 -31.86 17.72
CA GLY A 205 -19.33 -33.29 17.39
C GLY A 205 -19.13 -33.66 15.90
N LEU A 206 -18.54 -32.77 15.09
CA LEU A 206 -18.22 -33.05 13.69
C LEU A 206 -16.71 -33.32 13.48
N PRO A 207 -16.32 -34.32 12.66
CA PRO A 207 -14.92 -34.62 12.41
C PRO A 207 -14.21 -33.52 11.60
N LEU A 208 -12.96 -33.25 11.95
CA LEU A 208 -12.06 -32.30 11.27
C LEU A 208 -11.84 -32.68 9.79
N PRO A 209 -11.99 -31.75 8.82
CA PRO A 209 -11.53 -31.98 7.46
C PRO A 209 -9.99 -31.89 7.42
N VAL A 210 -9.35 -32.94 6.91
CA VAL A 210 -7.89 -33.01 6.72
C VAL A 210 -7.55 -32.41 5.35
N GLY A 211 -7.05 -31.18 5.31
CA GLY A 211 -6.60 -30.47 4.09
C GLY A 211 -7.02 -28.98 4.02
N PRO A 212 -6.45 -28.16 3.12
CA PRO A 212 -6.68 -26.72 3.08
C PRO A 212 -8.04 -26.39 2.42
N PHE A 213 -9.14 -26.82 3.04
CA PHE A 213 -10.54 -26.78 2.58
C PHE A 213 -10.96 -27.95 1.66
N ALA A 214 -11.29 -29.12 2.22
CA ALA A 214 -11.94 -30.20 1.47
C ALA A 214 -13.42 -29.89 1.17
N GLY A 215 -13.66 -28.92 0.27
CA GLY A 215 -14.96 -28.60 -0.33
C GLY A 215 -15.98 -27.99 0.62
N LEU A 216 -16.22 -26.68 0.48
CA LEU A 216 -17.49 -26.03 0.80
C LEU A 216 -18.64 -26.84 0.17
N ARG A 217 -19.18 -27.85 0.86
CA ARG A 217 -20.27 -28.65 0.33
C ARG A 217 -21.60 -28.00 0.72
N ARG A 218 -22.18 -27.34 -0.28
CA ARG A 218 -23.63 -27.17 -0.46
C ARG A 218 -24.38 -28.44 -0.04
N THR A 219 -25.23 -28.35 0.98
CA THR A 219 -26.48 -29.10 1.05
C THR A 219 -27.55 -28.21 1.67
N ALA A 220 -28.48 -27.78 0.83
CA ALA A 220 -29.78 -27.32 1.25
C ALA A 220 -30.55 -28.46 1.93
N GLY A 221 -31.40 -28.12 2.89
CA GLY A 221 -32.54 -28.95 3.29
C GLY A 221 -32.35 -29.75 4.59
N SER A 222 -32.52 -29.10 5.73
CA SER A 222 -33.25 -29.72 6.84
C SER A 222 -33.91 -28.62 7.69
N THR A 223 -35.22 -28.76 7.87
CA THR A 223 -36.05 -27.90 8.70
C THR A 223 -35.67 -28.12 10.16
N PRO A 224 -35.43 -27.08 10.97
CA PRO A 224 -35.12 -27.26 12.39
C PRO A 224 -36.30 -27.91 13.11
N SER A 225 -36.00 -28.82 14.02
CA SER A 225 -37.01 -29.53 14.80
C SER A 225 -37.62 -28.63 15.85
N ARG A 226 -38.86 -28.91 16.26
CA ARG A 226 -39.66 -28.09 17.17
C ARG A 226 -39.03 -27.90 18.56
N ASP A 227 -38.08 -28.76 18.94
CA ASP A 227 -37.35 -28.67 20.21
C ASP A 227 -36.15 -27.70 20.17
N GLU A 228 -35.64 -27.32 18.98
CA GLU A 228 -34.63 -26.24 18.83
C GLU A 228 -35.22 -24.83 18.99
N LEU A 229 -36.55 -24.71 18.95
CA LEU A 229 -37.27 -23.44 19.11
C LEU A 229 -37.49 -23.02 20.57
N GLU A 230 -37.14 -23.87 21.55
CA GLU A 230 -37.44 -23.64 22.97
C GLU A 230 -36.21 -23.59 23.91
N ALA A 231 -34.99 -23.39 23.39
CA ALA A 231 -33.83 -23.10 24.24
C ALA A 231 -33.79 -21.61 24.66
N PRO A 232 -33.55 -21.28 25.95
CA PRO A 232 -33.52 -19.89 26.42
C PRO A 232 -32.28 -19.12 25.90
N PRO A 233 -32.37 -17.79 25.72
CA PRO A 233 -31.39 -17.03 24.94
C PRO A 233 -30.13 -16.72 25.75
N VAL A 234 -29.11 -17.56 25.63
CA VAL A 234 -27.73 -17.25 26.08
C VAL A 234 -26.81 -16.92 24.89
N GLU A 235 -27.24 -17.13 23.65
CA GLU A 235 -26.40 -16.92 22.45
C GLU A 235 -26.48 -15.54 21.78
N ARG A 236 -27.32 -14.62 22.27
CA ARG A 236 -27.43 -13.27 21.66
C ARG A 236 -26.38 -12.25 22.15
N ILE A 237 -25.45 -12.63 23.04
CA ILE A 237 -24.40 -11.73 23.54
C ILE A 237 -23.03 -12.00 22.88
N ALA A 238 -22.85 -13.11 22.16
CA ALA A 238 -21.56 -13.48 21.55
C ALA A 238 -21.28 -12.83 20.18
N GLY A 239 -22.27 -12.23 19.51
CA GLY A 239 -22.13 -11.68 18.16
C GLY A 239 -21.34 -10.37 18.05
N GLY A 240 -21.16 -9.64 19.15
CA GLY A 240 -20.51 -8.31 19.16
C GLY A 240 -19.11 -8.27 19.78
N VAL A 241 -18.90 -8.99 20.88
CA VAL A 241 -17.63 -8.87 21.66
C VAL A 241 -16.51 -9.75 21.08
N GLY A 242 -16.85 -10.92 20.53
CA GLY A 242 -15.86 -11.83 19.93
C GLY A 242 -15.35 -11.37 18.57
N THR A 243 -16.18 -10.68 17.79
CA THR A 243 -15.84 -10.23 16.43
C THR A 243 -14.91 -9.03 16.44
N GLU A 244 -15.14 -8.03 17.31
CA GLU A 244 -14.19 -6.92 17.50
C GLU A 244 -12.83 -7.42 17.96
N ALA A 245 -12.80 -8.29 18.98
CA ALA A 245 -11.56 -8.85 19.49
C ALA A 245 -10.80 -9.68 18.43
N LEU A 246 -11.52 -10.42 17.59
CA LEU A 246 -10.92 -11.13 16.47
C LEU A 246 -10.28 -10.15 15.48
N GLY A 247 -10.98 -9.07 15.11
CA GLY A 247 -10.44 -8.02 14.25
C GLY A 247 -9.13 -7.43 14.80
N GLU A 248 -9.06 -7.20 16.12
CA GLU A 248 -7.83 -6.74 16.77
C GLU A 248 -6.69 -7.77 16.74
N LEU A 249 -7.01 -9.04 16.92
CA LEU A 249 -6.01 -10.12 16.92
C LEU A 249 -5.42 -10.40 15.55
N ILE A 250 -6.09 -10.02 14.45
CA ILE A 250 -5.60 -10.28 13.11
C ILE A 250 -5.01 -9.06 12.40
N ARG A 251 -5.06 -7.88 13.01
CA ARG A 251 -4.75 -6.60 12.33
C ARG A 251 -3.28 -6.41 11.92
N ALA A 252 -2.34 -7.06 12.60
CA ALA A 252 -0.90 -6.81 12.43
C ALA A 252 -0.07 -8.08 12.14
N GLY A 253 -0.71 -9.27 12.16
CA GLY A 253 -0.03 -10.53 11.90
C GLY A 253 0.12 -10.85 10.41
N ASP A 254 1.15 -11.60 10.08
CA ASP A 254 1.32 -12.17 8.73
C ASP A 254 0.56 -13.50 8.64
N PHE A 255 -0.65 -13.45 8.09
CA PHE A 255 -1.55 -14.58 7.95
C PHE A 255 -1.54 -15.16 6.51
N PRO A 256 -1.74 -16.47 6.33
CA PRO A 256 -1.98 -17.04 5.01
C PRO A 256 -3.18 -16.36 4.33
N ALA A 257 -2.99 -15.88 3.10
CA ALA A 257 -4.00 -15.08 2.39
C ALA A 257 -5.38 -15.74 2.32
N GLU A 258 -5.43 -17.05 2.00
CA GLU A 258 -6.68 -17.82 1.94
C GLU A 258 -7.40 -17.94 3.29
N TRP A 259 -6.63 -18.07 4.38
CA TRP A 259 -7.20 -18.17 5.71
C TRP A 259 -7.74 -16.80 6.15
N LEU A 260 -6.94 -15.75 5.97
CA LEU A 260 -7.35 -14.39 6.33
C LEU A 260 -8.56 -13.93 5.53
N ALA A 261 -8.57 -14.18 4.21
CA ALA A 261 -9.71 -13.89 3.37
C ALA A 261 -10.98 -14.62 3.85
N ALA A 262 -10.87 -15.90 4.25
CA ALA A 262 -12.00 -16.66 4.79
C ALA A 262 -12.54 -16.09 6.10
N VAL A 263 -11.66 -15.74 7.03
CA VAL A 263 -12.02 -15.18 8.34
C VAL A 263 -12.70 -13.83 8.14
N VAL A 264 -12.06 -12.92 7.42
CA VAL A 264 -12.57 -11.57 7.20
C VAL A 264 -13.88 -11.60 6.42
N ASP A 265 -13.98 -12.46 5.40
CA ASP A 265 -15.20 -12.64 4.62
C ASP A 265 -16.38 -13.05 5.50
N ARG A 266 -16.21 -14.09 6.33
CA ARG A 266 -17.26 -14.62 7.20
C ARG A 266 -17.67 -13.63 8.30
N HIS A 267 -16.69 -13.04 8.98
CA HIS A 267 -16.94 -12.26 10.19
C HIS A 267 -17.26 -10.80 9.90
N ALA A 268 -16.70 -10.22 8.83
CA ALA A 268 -16.78 -8.79 8.56
C ALA A 268 -17.42 -8.47 7.21
N LEU A 269 -17.07 -9.11 6.10
CA LEU A 269 -17.55 -8.68 4.78
C LEU A 269 -18.91 -9.28 4.39
N HIS A 270 -19.33 -10.38 5.02
CA HIS A 270 -20.61 -11.02 4.72
C HIS A 270 -21.79 -10.02 4.81
N PRO A 271 -22.79 -10.07 3.91
CA PRO A 271 -23.98 -9.20 3.96
C PRO A 271 -24.69 -9.16 5.31
N GLU A 272 -24.72 -10.30 6.00
CA GLU A 272 -25.36 -10.46 7.32
C GLU A 272 -24.47 -10.03 8.50
N SER A 273 -23.21 -9.65 8.25
CA SER A 273 -22.32 -9.19 9.31
C SER A 273 -22.78 -7.84 9.86
N VAL A 274 -22.95 -7.77 11.17
CA VAL A 274 -23.32 -6.56 11.90
C VAL A 274 -22.10 -5.73 12.34
N VAL A 275 -20.88 -6.21 12.08
CA VAL A 275 -19.63 -5.54 12.50
C VAL A 275 -19.53 -4.17 11.83
N ASN A 276 -19.20 -3.12 12.58
CA ASN A 276 -19.11 -1.76 12.06
C ASN A 276 -18.07 -0.97 12.86
N GLY A 277 -17.78 0.25 12.40
CA GLY A 277 -16.91 1.17 13.13
C GLY A 277 -15.56 0.55 13.52
N ALA A 278 -15.15 0.73 14.77
CA ALA A 278 -13.87 0.25 15.29
C ALA A 278 -13.68 -1.27 15.18
N GLY A 279 -14.74 -2.06 15.37
CA GLY A 279 -14.68 -3.52 15.21
C GLY A 279 -14.42 -3.96 13.78
N LEU A 280 -14.84 -3.16 12.80
CA LEU A 280 -14.56 -3.41 11.38
C LEU A 280 -13.14 -3.00 10.99
N ALA A 281 -12.57 -1.96 11.63
CA ALA A 281 -11.25 -1.44 11.30
C ALA A 281 -10.15 -2.51 11.37
N GLY A 282 -10.14 -3.34 12.42
CA GLY A 282 -9.12 -4.39 12.56
C GLY A 282 -9.11 -5.41 11.42
N PHE A 283 -10.30 -5.81 10.92
CA PHE A 283 -10.40 -6.69 9.75
C PHE A 283 -9.93 -6.02 8.47
N LEU A 284 -10.29 -4.75 8.28
CA LEU A 284 -9.89 -3.98 7.10
C LEU A 284 -8.39 -3.69 7.10
N ASP A 285 -7.80 -3.38 8.26
CA ASP A 285 -6.36 -3.23 8.42
C ASP A 285 -5.63 -4.55 8.14
N ALA A 286 -6.17 -5.69 8.60
CA ALA A 286 -5.59 -7.00 8.29
C ALA A 286 -5.54 -7.26 6.77
N LEU A 287 -6.62 -6.92 6.04
CA LEU A 287 -6.65 -7.04 4.59
C LEU A 287 -5.73 -6.02 3.90
N ALA A 288 -5.66 -4.77 4.39
CA ALA A 288 -4.79 -3.74 3.85
C ALA A 288 -3.30 -4.15 3.88
N HIS A 289 -2.87 -4.86 4.93
CA HIS A 289 -1.51 -5.40 5.04
C HIS A 289 -1.30 -6.69 4.25
N ASN A 290 -2.35 -7.26 3.64
CA ASN A 290 -2.28 -8.47 2.83
C ASN A 290 -3.10 -8.32 1.53
N PRO A 291 -2.54 -7.66 0.50
CA PRO A 291 -3.19 -7.44 -0.80
C PRO A 291 -3.79 -8.70 -1.43
N ALA A 292 -3.09 -9.83 -1.33
CA ALA A 292 -3.59 -11.11 -1.84
C ALA A 292 -4.85 -11.58 -1.10
N ALA A 293 -4.88 -11.46 0.24
CA ALA A 293 -6.07 -11.75 1.02
C ALA A 293 -7.22 -10.79 0.69
N ALA A 294 -6.93 -9.50 0.48
CA ALA A 294 -7.94 -8.50 0.14
C ALA A 294 -8.63 -8.82 -1.21
N ARG A 295 -7.85 -9.15 -2.26
CA ARG A 295 -8.38 -9.60 -3.55
C ARG A 295 -9.25 -10.85 -3.43
N LEU A 296 -8.78 -11.85 -2.67
CA LEU A 296 -9.53 -13.08 -2.43
C LEU A 296 -10.84 -12.82 -1.67
N ALA A 297 -10.82 -11.95 -0.65
CA ALA A 297 -11.99 -11.60 0.14
C ALA A 297 -13.05 -10.88 -0.71
N LEU A 298 -12.63 -9.93 -1.55
CA LEU A 298 -13.53 -9.25 -2.50
C LEU A 298 -14.11 -10.21 -3.54
N SER A 299 -13.28 -11.11 -4.08
CA SER A 299 -13.71 -12.14 -5.04
C SER A 299 -14.75 -13.09 -4.44
N ARG A 300 -14.63 -13.43 -3.15
CA ARG A 300 -15.62 -14.23 -2.42
C ARG A 300 -16.95 -13.50 -2.25
N SER A 301 -16.92 -12.19 -2.01
CA SER A 301 -18.15 -11.38 -1.97
C SER A 301 -18.85 -11.35 -3.32
N ALA A 302 -18.11 -11.12 -4.40
CA ALA A 302 -18.65 -11.19 -5.76
C ALA A 302 -19.23 -12.59 -6.09
N GLY A 303 -18.55 -13.66 -5.66
CA GLY A 303 -19.00 -15.05 -5.84
C GLY A 303 -20.34 -15.39 -5.17
N ARG A 304 -20.81 -14.59 -4.21
CA ARG A 304 -22.15 -14.70 -3.60
C ARG A 304 -23.26 -13.99 -4.39
N GLY A 305 -22.91 -13.36 -5.51
CA GLY A 305 -23.86 -12.60 -6.32
C GLY A 305 -24.11 -11.17 -5.83
N GLU A 306 -23.33 -10.68 -4.86
CA GLU A 306 -23.32 -9.25 -4.50
C GLU A 306 -22.57 -8.47 -5.58
N SER A 307 -23.18 -7.41 -6.10
CA SER A 307 -22.52 -6.54 -7.06
C SER A 307 -21.45 -5.68 -6.35
N LEU A 308 -20.37 -5.31 -7.05
CA LEU A 308 -19.35 -4.43 -6.46
C LEU A 308 -19.93 -3.09 -5.98
N PRO A 309 -20.84 -2.41 -6.71
CA PRO A 309 -21.47 -1.19 -6.22
C PRO A 309 -22.22 -1.37 -4.89
N ASP A 310 -22.98 -2.47 -4.74
CA ASP A 310 -23.71 -2.77 -3.51
C ASP A 310 -22.75 -3.02 -2.34
N PHE A 311 -21.68 -3.77 -2.60
CA PHE A 311 -20.61 -4.01 -1.62
C PHE A 311 -19.97 -2.69 -1.18
N LEU A 312 -19.55 -1.84 -2.12
CA LEU A 312 -18.88 -0.58 -1.82
C LEU A 312 -19.79 0.37 -1.04
N SER A 313 -21.06 0.50 -1.45
CA SER A 313 -22.06 1.33 -0.76
C SER A 313 -22.28 0.86 0.69
N ARG A 314 -22.50 -0.45 0.87
CA ARG A 314 -22.67 -1.07 2.20
C ARG A 314 -21.45 -0.89 3.08
N MET A 315 -20.26 -1.11 2.55
CA MET A 315 -19.02 -0.98 3.31
C MET A 315 -18.71 0.47 3.65
N ASN A 316 -18.87 1.40 2.71
CA ASN A 316 -18.71 2.84 2.95
C ASN A 316 -19.64 3.31 4.09
N HIS A 317 -20.90 2.84 4.09
CA HIS A 317 -21.83 3.13 5.19
C HIS A 317 -21.34 2.56 6.54
N ARG A 318 -20.87 1.32 6.59
CA ARG A 318 -20.42 0.65 7.83
C ARG A 318 -19.15 1.23 8.44
N VAL A 319 -18.33 1.92 7.64
CA VAL A 319 -17.11 2.60 8.10
C VAL A 319 -17.33 4.08 8.39
N SER A 320 -18.58 4.55 8.34
CA SER A 320 -18.95 5.92 8.69
C SER A 320 -18.32 6.30 10.03
N PRO A 321 -17.52 7.37 10.09
CA PRO A 321 -16.95 7.81 11.35
C PRO A 321 -18.09 8.23 12.29
N ASP A 322 -18.05 7.72 13.52
CA ASP A 322 -18.96 8.19 14.56
C ASP A 322 -18.59 9.64 14.89
N ARG A 323 -19.48 10.58 14.55
CA ARG A 323 -19.25 12.04 14.61
C ARG A 323 -18.87 12.52 16.03
N ASN A 324 -19.17 11.74 17.05
CA ASN A 324 -18.90 12.08 18.45
C ASN A 324 -17.60 11.48 19.00
N SER A 325 -16.89 10.63 18.24
CA SER A 325 -15.93 9.67 18.81
C SER A 325 -14.53 9.72 18.18
N THR A 326 -14.30 10.53 17.14
CA THR A 326 -12.97 10.66 16.52
C THR A 326 -12.31 11.98 16.93
N PRO A 327 -11.33 11.98 17.85
CA PRO A 327 -10.56 13.17 18.18
C PRO A 327 -9.82 13.69 16.94
N PRO A 328 -9.66 15.03 16.79
CA PRO A 328 -8.81 15.59 15.75
C PRO A 328 -7.41 14.95 15.78
N GLY A 329 -6.94 14.43 14.65
CA GLY A 329 -5.62 13.80 14.52
C GLY A 329 -5.57 12.26 14.52
N GLN A 330 -6.69 11.57 14.76
CA GLN A 330 -6.79 10.09 14.64
C GLN A 330 -7.42 9.59 13.32
N GLU A 331 -7.55 10.47 12.32
CA GLU A 331 -8.22 10.16 11.04
C GLU A 331 -7.54 9.00 10.28
N LYS A 332 -6.21 8.86 10.40
CA LYS A 332 -5.41 7.82 9.71
C LYS A 332 -5.69 6.39 10.21
N THR A 333 -6.15 6.24 11.45
CA THR A 333 -6.48 4.95 12.07
C THR A 333 -7.99 4.72 12.12
N SER A 334 -8.77 5.53 11.41
CA SER A 334 -10.22 5.37 11.36
C SER A 334 -10.64 4.15 10.52
N PRO A 335 -11.84 3.59 10.75
CA PRO A 335 -12.38 2.52 9.91
C PRO A 335 -12.46 2.90 8.43
N ALA A 336 -12.76 4.17 8.13
CA ALA A 336 -12.80 4.70 6.76
C ALA A 336 -11.41 4.70 6.10
N ALA A 337 -10.36 5.09 6.84
CA ALA A 337 -8.99 5.00 6.35
C ALA A 337 -8.57 3.54 6.09
N ALA A 338 -8.90 2.62 7.01
CA ALA A 338 -8.65 1.19 6.82
C ALA A 338 -9.37 0.63 5.59
N PHE A 339 -10.61 1.09 5.32
CA PHE A 339 -11.35 0.73 4.11
C PHE A 339 -10.65 1.22 2.84
N GLY A 340 -10.23 2.49 2.82
CA GLY A 340 -9.47 3.05 1.70
C GLY A 340 -8.18 2.28 1.43
N ARG A 341 -7.39 1.98 2.47
CA ARG A 341 -6.17 1.17 2.33
C ARG A 341 -6.46 -0.23 1.81
N MET A 342 -7.50 -0.87 2.31
CA MET A 342 -7.88 -2.21 1.85
C MET A 342 -8.22 -2.20 0.36
N LEU A 343 -8.96 -1.20 -0.13
CA LEU A 343 -9.27 -1.06 -1.56
C LEU A 343 -8.01 -0.80 -2.39
N ALA A 344 -7.15 0.13 -1.97
CA ALA A 344 -5.90 0.44 -2.66
C ALA A 344 -4.96 -0.76 -2.71
N GLY A 345 -4.77 -1.46 -1.58
CA GLY A 345 -3.99 -2.69 -1.49
C GLY A 345 -4.55 -3.80 -2.37
N ALA A 346 -5.86 -4.07 -2.31
CA ALA A 346 -6.50 -5.06 -3.17
C ALA A 346 -6.30 -4.76 -4.67
N ALA A 347 -6.30 -3.48 -5.03
CA ALA A 347 -6.04 -3.02 -6.38
C ALA A 347 -4.55 -2.96 -6.74
N GLY A 348 -3.61 -3.41 -5.90
CA GLY A 348 -2.19 -3.49 -6.27
C GLY A 348 -1.34 -2.27 -5.91
N ALA A 349 -1.90 -1.26 -5.25
CA ALA A 349 -1.19 -0.01 -4.99
C ALA A 349 0.05 -0.15 -4.10
N TYR A 350 0.15 -1.24 -3.32
CA TYR A 350 1.25 -1.44 -2.35
C TYR A 350 2.19 -2.61 -2.69
N ASP A 351 1.75 -3.57 -3.51
CA ASP A 351 2.51 -4.78 -3.86
C ASP A 351 2.86 -4.89 -5.35
N GLU A 352 2.30 -4.04 -6.20
CA GLU A 352 2.53 -4.04 -7.65
C GLU A 352 3.07 -2.69 -8.13
N LYS A 353 3.55 -2.63 -9.37
CA LYS A 353 4.16 -1.42 -9.95
C LYS A 353 3.30 -0.88 -11.08
N ASP A 354 3.25 0.45 -11.20
CA ASP A 354 2.62 1.15 -12.33
C ASP A 354 3.08 0.58 -13.69
N GLY A 355 2.12 0.34 -14.58
CA GLY A 355 2.34 -0.29 -15.89
C GLY A 355 2.71 -1.79 -15.85
N ALA A 356 2.66 -2.44 -14.68
CA ALA A 356 3.00 -3.85 -14.49
C ALA A 356 2.06 -4.58 -13.51
N HIS A 357 0.82 -4.11 -13.40
CA HIS A 357 -0.20 -4.74 -12.54
C HIS A 357 -0.65 -6.10 -13.09
N SER A 358 -1.01 -6.99 -12.18
CA SER A 358 -1.69 -8.25 -12.51
C SER A 358 -3.10 -7.98 -13.03
N GLU A 359 -3.61 -8.85 -13.90
CA GLU A 359 -4.97 -8.74 -14.45
C GLU A 359 -6.06 -8.64 -13.34
N PRO A 360 -6.01 -9.42 -12.24
CA PRO A 360 -6.97 -9.27 -11.15
C PRO A 360 -6.91 -7.90 -10.46
N ALA A 361 -5.71 -7.38 -10.19
CA ALA A 361 -5.53 -6.06 -9.57
C ALA A 361 -6.04 -4.94 -10.49
N ALA A 362 -5.62 -4.96 -11.77
CA ALA A 362 -6.05 -3.99 -12.77
C ALA A 362 -7.57 -4.02 -13.01
N THR A 363 -8.19 -5.21 -13.03
CA THR A 363 -9.64 -5.33 -13.20
C THR A 363 -10.38 -4.67 -12.03
N LEU A 364 -9.92 -4.92 -10.81
CA LEU A 364 -10.49 -4.30 -9.63
C LEU A 364 -10.29 -2.78 -9.64
N ALA A 365 -9.08 -2.30 -9.94
CA ALA A 365 -8.78 -0.87 -10.04
C ALA A 365 -9.70 -0.16 -11.06
N PHE A 366 -9.84 -0.73 -12.26
CA PHE A 366 -10.74 -0.23 -13.29
C PHE A 366 -12.19 -0.09 -12.80
N GLN A 367 -12.68 -1.08 -12.05
CA GLN A 367 -14.02 -1.03 -11.48
C GLN A 367 -14.13 0.00 -10.35
N LEU A 368 -13.16 0.04 -9.43
CA LEU A 368 -13.15 0.99 -8.31
C LEU A 368 -13.12 2.44 -8.80
N ILE A 369 -12.27 2.77 -9.79
CA ILE A 369 -12.16 4.10 -10.38
C ILE A 369 -13.52 4.59 -10.92
N ARG A 370 -14.32 3.67 -11.47
CA ARG A 370 -15.61 3.99 -12.09
C ARG A 370 -16.79 3.98 -11.12
N GLU A 371 -16.73 3.19 -10.05
CA GLU A 371 -17.85 3.02 -9.12
C GLU A 371 -17.75 3.94 -7.89
N LEU A 372 -16.54 4.21 -7.38
CA LEU A 372 -16.35 5.06 -6.20
C LEU A 372 -16.86 6.50 -6.37
N PRO A 373 -16.74 7.16 -7.55
CA PRO A 373 -17.27 8.51 -7.74
C PRO A 373 -18.78 8.64 -7.56
N LYS A 374 -19.51 7.53 -7.60
CA LYS A 374 -20.97 7.49 -7.42
C LYS A 374 -21.39 7.46 -5.94
N LEU A 375 -20.43 7.39 -5.02
CA LEU A 375 -20.64 7.27 -3.59
C LEU A 375 -20.18 8.54 -2.86
N ASP A 376 -20.82 8.85 -1.72
CA ASP A 376 -20.33 9.88 -0.82
C ASP A 376 -19.16 9.33 0.02
N ILE A 377 -17.95 9.44 -0.53
CA ILE A 377 -16.74 8.89 0.09
C ILE A 377 -16.30 9.70 1.30
N HIS A 378 -16.16 9.01 2.44
CA HIS A 378 -15.65 9.60 3.68
C HIS A 378 -14.22 10.14 3.52
N ARG A 379 -13.95 11.30 4.14
CA ARG A 379 -12.67 12.00 4.02
C ARG A 379 -11.43 11.12 4.25
N PRO A 380 -11.37 10.26 5.30
CA PRO A 380 -10.17 9.44 5.55
C PRO A 380 -9.91 8.38 4.47
N THR A 381 -10.91 8.02 3.66
CA THR A 381 -10.75 7.10 2.53
C THR A 381 -10.01 7.77 1.37
N ARG A 382 -10.19 9.09 1.19
CA ARG A 382 -9.77 9.85 -0.01
C ARG A 382 -8.26 9.80 -0.27
N VAL A 383 -7.43 9.90 0.78
CA VAL A 383 -5.97 9.80 0.64
C VAL A 383 -5.52 8.47 0.03
N HIS A 384 -6.22 7.37 0.34
CA HIS A 384 -5.91 6.06 -0.21
C HIS A 384 -6.46 5.87 -1.63
N LEU A 385 -7.47 6.67 -2.03
CA LEU A 385 -7.88 6.75 -3.43
C LEU A 385 -6.85 7.50 -4.28
N ALA A 386 -6.15 8.49 -3.71
CA ALA A 386 -5.02 9.13 -4.38
C ALA A 386 -3.81 8.17 -4.52
N GLU A 387 -3.57 7.30 -3.53
CA GLU A 387 -2.58 6.22 -3.66
C GLU A 387 -2.96 5.24 -4.78
N LEU A 388 -4.25 4.87 -4.88
CA LEU A 388 -4.76 4.08 -6.00
C LEU A 388 -4.56 4.79 -7.35
N ALA A 389 -4.93 6.07 -7.44
CA ALA A 389 -4.71 6.86 -8.65
C ALA A 389 -3.23 6.95 -9.02
N GLY A 390 -2.34 7.10 -8.03
CA GLY A 390 -0.90 7.15 -8.23
C GLY A 390 -0.31 5.81 -8.68
N ALA A 391 -0.79 4.70 -8.15
CA ALA A 391 -0.40 3.37 -8.61
C ALA A 391 -0.75 3.18 -10.10
N TYR A 392 -1.89 3.71 -10.54
CA TYR A 392 -2.38 3.67 -11.92
C TYR A 392 -2.13 5.00 -12.67
N ALA A 393 -1.01 5.68 -12.37
CA ALA A 393 -0.68 6.96 -13.01
C ALA A 393 -0.61 6.84 -14.53
N THR A 394 -0.21 5.68 -15.07
CA THR A 394 -0.23 5.39 -16.50
C THR A 394 -1.65 5.50 -17.08
N GLU A 395 -2.62 4.82 -16.47
CA GLU A 395 -4.01 4.80 -16.92
C GLU A 395 -4.72 6.14 -16.69
N ILE A 396 -4.41 6.84 -15.60
CA ILE A 396 -4.91 8.21 -15.35
C ILE A 396 -4.36 9.18 -16.39
N THR A 397 -3.09 9.03 -16.78
CA THR A 397 -2.48 9.88 -17.81
C THR A 397 -3.11 9.69 -19.18
N GLU A 398 -3.35 8.43 -19.56
CA GLU A 398 -4.07 8.11 -20.79
C GLU A 398 -5.53 8.59 -20.75
N GLY A 399 -6.21 8.39 -19.63
CA GLY A 399 -7.59 8.83 -19.45
C GLY A 399 -7.76 10.34 -19.53
N ALA A 400 -6.77 11.10 -19.07
CA ALA A 400 -6.77 12.56 -19.16
C ALA A 400 -6.40 13.09 -20.55
N ASN A 401 -5.77 12.28 -21.41
CA ASN A 401 -5.19 12.74 -22.66
C ASN A 401 -6.26 13.12 -23.71
N LEU A 402 -6.62 14.41 -23.73
CA LEU A 402 -7.58 14.95 -24.71
C LEU A 402 -7.01 15.04 -26.13
N GLY A 403 -5.73 14.73 -26.34
CA GLY A 403 -5.11 14.66 -27.66
C GLY A 403 -5.30 13.30 -28.35
N ASP A 404 -5.68 12.26 -27.61
CA ASP A 404 -5.85 10.91 -28.15
C ASP A 404 -7.23 10.73 -28.81
N ALA A 405 -7.29 9.97 -29.91
CA ALA A 405 -8.53 9.48 -30.52
C ALA A 405 -9.41 8.68 -29.53
N ASN A 406 -8.79 8.10 -28.51
CA ASN A 406 -9.44 7.39 -27.42
C ASN A 406 -10.32 8.26 -26.52
N ARG A 407 -10.15 9.59 -26.54
CA ARG A 407 -10.89 10.53 -25.67
C ARG A 407 -12.42 10.48 -25.81
N THR A 408 -12.93 10.02 -26.95
CA THR A 408 -14.37 9.92 -27.23
C THR A 408 -14.94 8.54 -26.92
N GLN A 409 -14.10 7.59 -26.56
CA GLN A 409 -14.51 6.22 -26.31
C GLN A 409 -14.88 6.02 -24.82
N PRO A 410 -15.84 5.14 -24.49
CA PRO A 410 -16.23 4.85 -23.10
C PRO A 410 -15.17 4.00 -22.40
N SER A 411 -14.93 4.16 -21.10
CA SER A 411 -13.96 3.33 -20.36
C SER A 411 -14.11 1.83 -20.64
N ALA A 412 -12.99 1.13 -20.87
CA ALA A 412 -12.98 -0.28 -21.22
C ALA A 412 -11.76 -0.97 -20.63
N PHE A 413 -11.97 -2.18 -20.10
CA PHE A 413 -10.88 -3.02 -19.61
C PHE A 413 -10.18 -3.73 -20.78
N GLY A 414 -8.85 -3.84 -20.70
CA GLY A 414 -8.02 -4.45 -21.73
C GLY A 414 -6.89 -3.52 -22.20
N PRO A 415 -5.80 -4.08 -22.75
CA PRO A 415 -4.62 -3.32 -23.09
C PRO A 415 -4.94 -2.20 -24.10
N VAL A 416 -4.33 -1.04 -23.90
CA VAL A 416 -4.49 0.13 -24.78
C VAL A 416 -3.18 0.45 -25.46
N THR A 417 -3.22 0.67 -26.76
CA THR A 417 -2.08 1.24 -27.49
C THR A 417 -2.00 2.72 -27.16
N SER A 418 -0.98 3.09 -26.38
CA SER A 418 -0.69 4.49 -26.03
C SER A 418 0.11 5.19 -27.14
N LEU A 419 -0.18 6.47 -27.35
CA LEU A 419 0.64 7.37 -28.18
C LEU A 419 1.91 7.84 -27.45
N VAL A 420 1.94 7.75 -26.12
CA VAL A 420 3.04 8.20 -25.27
C VAL A 420 4.01 7.06 -25.00
N ALA A 421 5.23 7.19 -25.52
CA ALA A 421 6.26 6.19 -25.31
C ALA A 421 6.55 5.98 -23.81
N GLY A 422 6.48 4.72 -23.35
CA GLY A 422 6.74 4.35 -21.97
C GLY A 422 5.49 4.10 -21.14
N LEU A 423 4.30 4.50 -21.61
CA LEU A 423 3.02 4.12 -21.02
C LEU A 423 2.62 2.70 -21.47
N LYS A 424 2.15 1.91 -20.50
CA LYS A 424 1.67 0.54 -20.70
C LYS A 424 0.35 0.32 -19.94
N PRO A 425 -0.71 1.03 -20.33
CA PRO A 425 -1.99 0.96 -19.65
C PRO A 425 -2.61 -0.44 -19.76
N ALA A 426 -3.08 -0.96 -18.62
CA ALA A 426 -3.84 -2.20 -18.56
C ALA A 426 -5.30 -2.04 -18.98
N PHE A 427 -5.81 -0.81 -18.97
CA PHE A 427 -7.18 -0.46 -19.36
C PHE A 427 -7.28 0.99 -19.83
N ARG A 428 -8.38 1.30 -20.52
CA ARG A 428 -8.72 2.67 -20.96
C ARG A 428 -9.73 3.29 -20.01
N LEU A 429 -9.45 4.52 -19.57
CA LEU A 429 -10.43 5.38 -18.91
C LEU A 429 -10.92 6.45 -19.91
N SER A 430 -12.19 6.83 -19.81
CA SER A 430 -12.67 8.04 -20.46
C SER A 430 -12.21 9.28 -19.68
N PRO A 431 -12.12 10.46 -20.32
CA PRO A 431 -11.84 11.70 -19.60
C PRO A 431 -12.84 11.99 -18.46
N GLU A 432 -14.10 11.61 -18.65
CA GLU A 432 -15.16 11.76 -17.65
C GLU A 432 -14.93 10.89 -16.40
N ASP A 433 -14.68 9.58 -16.59
CA ASP A 433 -14.43 8.66 -15.46
C ASP A 433 -13.12 9.04 -14.74
N THR A 434 -12.10 9.47 -15.50
CA THR A 434 -10.82 9.94 -14.94
C THR A 434 -11.03 11.18 -14.08
N TYR A 435 -11.75 12.18 -14.61
CA TYR A 435 -12.06 13.42 -13.90
C TYR A 435 -12.87 13.17 -12.62
N ALA A 436 -13.95 12.37 -12.73
CA ALA A 436 -14.81 12.04 -11.61
C ALA A 436 -14.04 11.35 -10.47
N PHE A 437 -13.09 10.48 -10.81
CA PHE A 437 -12.24 9.82 -9.82
C PHE A 437 -11.22 10.76 -9.18
N VAL A 438 -10.50 11.57 -9.96
CA VAL A 438 -9.53 12.55 -9.43
C VAL A 438 -10.20 13.54 -8.47
N LYS A 439 -11.42 13.97 -8.80
CA LYS A 439 -12.23 14.87 -7.96
C LYS A 439 -12.48 14.34 -6.54
N LEU A 440 -12.46 13.03 -6.32
CA LEU A 440 -12.71 12.43 -5.00
C LEU A 440 -11.67 12.81 -3.95
N PHE A 441 -10.42 13.08 -4.35
CA PHE A 441 -9.31 13.34 -3.43
C PHE A 441 -8.61 14.68 -3.70
N ALA A 442 -9.13 15.46 -4.63
CA ALA A 442 -8.66 16.80 -4.97
C ALA A 442 -9.16 17.90 -4.01
N ASP A 443 -9.80 17.52 -2.90
CA ASP A 443 -10.40 18.46 -1.94
C ASP A 443 -9.37 19.09 -1.01
N ALA A 444 -8.32 18.37 -0.61
CA ALA A 444 -7.32 18.85 0.32
C ALA A 444 -5.88 18.51 -0.10
N PRO A 445 -4.87 19.34 0.23
CA PRO A 445 -3.46 19.07 -0.08
C PRO A 445 -2.96 17.73 0.44
N GLU A 446 -3.41 17.31 1.62
CA GLU A 446 -2.98 16.05 2.24
C GLU A 446 -3.53 14.83 1.49
N ASN A 447 -4.74 14.96 0.92
CA ASN A 447 -5.41 13.88 0.21
C ASN A 447 -4.80 13.66 -1.17
N ILE A 448 -4.49 14.73 -1.91
CA ILE A 448 -3.98 14.63 -3.27
C ILE A 448 -2.48 14.31 -3.35
N LYS A 449 -1.73 14.58 -2.28
CA LYS A 449 -0.28 14.41 -2.21
C LYS A 449 0.25 13.05 -2.75
N PRO A 450 -0.32 11.88 -2.42
CA PRO A 450 0.18 10.60 -2.95
C PRO A 450 0.08 10.51 -4.48
N PHE A 451 -0.99 11.05 -5.06
CA PHE A 451 -1.16 11.13 -6.51
C PHE A 451 -0.09 12.03 -7.14
N GLU A 452 0.14 13.22 -6.58
CA GLU A 452 1.18 14.15 -7.05
C GLU A 452 2.59 13.52 -6.98
N GLN A 453 2.88 12.75 -5.93
CA GLN A 453 4.13 11.99 -5.80
C GLN A 453 4.34 11.02 -6.95
N ALA A 454 3.31 10.23 -7.24
CA ALA A 454 3.36 9.24 -8.31
C ALA A 454 3.47 9.89 -9.69
N MET A 455 2.74 10.98 -9.93
CA MET A 455 2.81 11.73 -11.19
C MET A 455 4.21 12.31 -11.45
N GLY A 456 4.91 12.76 -10.42
CA GLY A 456 6.30 13.19 -10.57
C GLY A 456 7.25 12.05 -10.91
N GLY A 457 7.05 10.89 -10.29
CA GLY A 457 7.77 9.66 -10.65
C GLY A 457 7.48 9.19 -12.07
N LEU A 458 6.24 9.35 -12.55
CA LEU A 458 5.85 9.08 -13.93
C LEU A 458 6.51 10.06 -14.90
N ALA A 459 6.47 11.37 -14.62
CA ALA A 459 7.07 12.40 -15.47
C ALA A 459 8.56 12.14 -15.73
N ASP A 460 9.32 11.83 -14.67
CA ASP A 460 10.73 11.44 -14.77
C ASP A 460 10.92 10.17 -15.61
N ARG A 461 10.05 9.15 -15.45
CA ARG A 461 10.10 7.91 -16.25
C ARG A 461 9.83 8.17 -17.73
N LEU A 462 8.86 9.01 -18.05
CA LEU A 462 8.48 9.35 -19.42
C LEU A 462 9.59 10.14 -20.10
N ALA A 463 10.16 11.13 -19.41
CA ALA A 463 11.33 11.87 -19.88
C ALA A 463 12.49 10.93 -20.19
N LYS A 464 12.83 10.01 -19.27
CA LYS A 464 13.87 8.99 -19.49
C LYS A 464 13.52 7.99 -20.59
N ALA A 465 12.24 7.69 -20.82
CA ALA A 465 11.81 6.80 -21.89
C ALA A 465 11.93 7.47 -23.26
N ALA A 466 11.56 8.76 -23.36
CA ALA A 466 11.75 9.57 -24.56
C ALA A 466 13.24 9.69 -24.92
N ALA A 467 14.09 9.90 -23.91
CA ALA A 467 15.55 10.05 -24.02
C ALA A 467 16.30 8.82 -24.53
N ARG A 468 15.68 7.63 -24.57
CA ARG A 468 16.35 6.39 -25.00
C ARG A 468 16.49 6.25 -26.51
N ASP A 469 15.86 7.12 -27.29
CA ASP A 469 16.04 7.09 -28.74
C ASP A 469 17.38 7.70 -29.15
N SER A 470 18.10 7.02 -30.03
CA SER A 470 19.36 7.51 -30.57
C SER A 470 19.18 8.58 -31.64
N ASP A 471 17.98 8.69 -32.23
CA ASP A 471 17.64 9.78 -33.15
C ASP A 471 17.11 10.99 -32.35
N PRO A 472 17.82 12.14 -32.35
CA PRO A 472 17.40 13.34 -31.64
C PRO A 472 16.00 13.82 -32.01
N LYS A 473 15.59 13.63 -33.27
CA LYS A 473 14.26 14.04 -33.72
C LYS A 473 13.17 13.16 -33.13
N ALA A 474 13.34 11.84 -33.18
CA ALA A 474 12.41 10.89 -32.57
C ALA A 474 12.35 11.05 -31.03
N ALA A 475 13.46 11.37 -30.38
CA ALA A 475 13.50 11.70 -28.96
C ALA A 475 12.66 12.95 -28.65
N MET A 476 12.76 14.00 -29.48
CA MET A 476 11.92 15.21 -29.34
C MET A 476 10.46 14.93 -29.54
N ASP A 477 10.08 14.19 -30.57
CA ASP A 477 8.67 13.88 -30.85
C ASP A 477 8.06 13.11 -29.65
N ARG A 478 8.81 12.18 -29.05
CA ARG A 478 8.35 11.44 -27.86
C ARG A 478 8.29 12.30 -26.60
N LEU A 479 9.25 13.20 -26.41
CA LEU A 479 9.22 14.12 -25.27
C LEU A 479 8.04 15.09 -25.41
N GLU A 480 7.77 15.55 -26.63
CA GLU A 480 6.61 16.36 -26.95
C GLU A 480 5.31 15.65 -26.57
N ASP A 481 5.15 14.38 -26.98
CA ASP A 481 3.96 13.58 -26.64
C ASP A 481 3.82 13.36 -25.13
N ALA A 482 4.95 13.12 -24.43
CA ALA A 482 4.96 13.03 -22.96
C ALA A 482 4.52 14.34 -22.29
N MET A 483 5.07 15.49 -22.73
CA MET A 483 4.73 16.79 -22.17
C MET A 483 3.28 17.18 -22.45
N LYS A 484 2.74 16.83 -23.63
CA LYS A 484 1.30 17.00 -23.93
C LYS A 484 0.44 16.24 -22.94
N ALA A 485 0.72 14.94 -22.75
CA ALA A 485 -0.05 14.07 -21.87
C ALA A 485 0.03 14.53 -20.40
N LEU A 486 1.22 14.88 -19.91
CA LEU A 486 1.41 15.44 -18.57
C LEU A 486 0.65 16.77 -18.39
N GLY A 487 0.65 17.63 -19.41
CA GLY A 487 -0.12 18.88 -19.39
C GLY A 487 -1.61 18.62 -19.26
N TYR A 488 -2.16 17.67 -20.01
CA TYR A 488 -3.58 17.30 -19.89
C TYR A 488 -3.96 16.81 -18.48
N VAL A 489 -3.12 15.97 -17.86
CA VAL A 489 -3.34 15.52 -16.47
C VAL A 489 -3.30 16.70 -15.51
N ALA A 490 -2.31 17.60 -15.65
CA ALA A 490 -2.20 18.79 -14.80
C ALA A 490 -3.43 19.71 -14.93
N GLY A 491 -3.97 19.86 -16.14
CA GLY A 491 -5.18 20.65 -16.38
C GLY A 491 -6.42 20.03 -15.76
N MET A 492 -6.58 18.71 -15.93
CA MET A 492 -7.68 17.95 -15.32
C MET A 492 -7.61 17.98 -13.79
N GLN A 493 -6.43 17.79 -13.22
CA GLN A 493 -6.21 17.88 -11.77
C GLN A 493 -6.62 19.26 -11.25
N PHE A 494 -6.17 20.33 -11.91
CA PHE A 494 -6.50 21.70 -11.53
C PHE A 494 -8.00 21.98 -11.60
N ALA A 495 -8.67 21.53 -12.66
CA ALA A 495 -10.12 21.65 -12.79
C ALA A 495 -10.87 20.89 -11.69
N ALA A 496 -10.41 19.68 -11.34
CA ALA A 496 -11.01 18.86 -10.31
C ALA A 496 -10.93 19.55 -8.95
N GLU A 497 -9.74 20.05 -8.59
CA GLU A 497 -9.50 20.83 -7.37
C GLU A 497 -10.41 22.06 -7.30
N ARG A 498 -10.43 22.87 -8.37
CA ARG A 498 -11.29 24.06 -8.45
C ARG A 498 -12.78 23.72 -8.27
N SER A 499 -13.21 22.58 -8.81
CA SER A 499 -14.60 22.12 -8.72
C SER A 499 -15.01 21.79 -7.28
N VAL A 500 -14.14 21.13 -6.49
CA VAL A 500 -14.44 20.84 -5.08
C VAL A 500 -14.15 22.01 -4.14
N GLN A 501 -13.17 22.87 -4.47
CA GLN A 501 -12.68 23.95 -3.60
C GLN A 501 -13.36 25.30 -3.79
N SER A 502 -14.05 25.55 -4.91
CA SER A 502 -14.90 26.76 -5.08
C SER A 502 -16.03 26.89 -4.04
N LYS A 503 -16.15 25.92 -3.12
CA LYS A 503 -17.01 25.93 -1.95
C LYS A 503 -16.29 26.30 -0.62
N LEU A 504 -14.96 26.50 -0.61
CA LEU A 504 -14.12 26.60 0.62
C LEU A 504 -12.98 27.65 0.48
N ASP A 505 -13.28 28.94 0.66
CA ASP A 505 -12.33 30.07 0.51
C ASP A 505 -11.08 30.02 1.44
N GLN A 506 -11.14 29.32 2.58
CA GLN A 506 -10.02 29.25 3.54
C GLN A 506 -8.95 28.21 3.17
N GLU A 507 -9.34 27.08 2.58
CA GLU A 507 -8.41 25.98 2.24
C GLU A 507 -7.52 26.36 1.03
N ASP A 508 -8.04 27.22 0.17
CA ASP A 508 -7.34 27.88 -0.94
C ASP A 508 -6.11 28.69 -0.50
N GLU A 509 -6.12 29.23 0.72
CA GLU A 509 -4.98 29.97 1.28
C GLU A 509 -3.91 29.04 1.85
N GLU A 510 -4.32 27.95 2.51
CA GLU A 510 -3.41 26.93 3.06
C GLU A 510 -2.66 26.20 1.95
N ARG A 511 -3.33 25.89 0.84
CA ARG A 511 -2.66 25.30 -0.32
C ARG A 511 -1.74 26.26 -1.04
N ARG A 512 -2.13 27.54 -1.16
CA ARG A 512 -1.21 28.59 -1.67
C ARG A 512 0.04 28.71 -0.79
N LYS A 513 -0.09 28.51 0.52
CA LYS A 513 1.06 28.46 1.45
C LYS A 513 1.87 27.18 1.30
N ALA A 514 1.23 26.02 1.14
CA ALA A 514 1.92 24.73 0.96
C ALA A 514 2.67 24.67 -0.38
N ALA A 515 2.03 25.06 -1.49
CA ALA A 515 2.66 25.18 -2.80
C ALA A 515 3.80 26.21 -2.77
N ALA A 516 3.61 27.36 -2.12
CA ALA A 516 4.67 28.36 -1.95
C ALA A 516 5.82 27.85 -1.07
N PHE A 517 5.54 27.04 -0.05
CA PHE A 517 6.56 26.41 0.79
C PHE A 517 7.36 25.38 0.00
N VAL A 518 6.70 24.51 -0.78
CA VAL A 518 7.37 23.51 -1.63
C VAL A 518 8.20 24.18 -2.73
N LEU A 519 7.65 25.20 -3.40
CA LEU A 519 8.41 26.03 -4.34
C LEU A 519 9.58 26.73 -3.65
N GLY A 520 9.39 27.27 -2.44
CA GLY A 520 10.46 27.86 -1.63
C GLY A 520 11.55 26.87 -1.24
N LEU A 521 11.20 25.61 -0.96
CA LEU A 521 12.15 24.51 -0.73
C LEU A 521 12.89 24.13 -2.01
N ALA A 522 12.19 24.01 -3.14
CA ALA A 522 12.79 23.72 -4.44
C ALA A 522 13.78 24.84 -4.86
N LEU A 523 13.47 26.08 -4.53
CA LEU A 523 14.35 27.24 -4.71
C LEU A 523 15.43 27.39 -3.61
N GLY A 524 15.44 26.52 -2.60
CA GLY A 524 16.42 26.57 -1.51
C GLY A 524 16.42 27.88 -0.72
N VAL A 525 15.27 28.54 -0.60
CA VAL A 525 15.06 29.81 0.14
C VAL A 525 15.37 29.66 1.63
N GLY A 526 15.33 28.42 2.16
CA GLY A 526 15.78 28.06 3.51
C GLY A 526 17.24 27.59 3.63
N GLY A 527 18.05 27.69 2.56
CA GLY A 527 19.47 27.30 2.57
C GLY A 527 19.75 25.81 2.29
N ILE A 528 18.72 24.97 2.17
CA ILE A 528 18.85 23.53 1.88
C ILE A 528 18.36 23.27 0.45
N PRO A 529 19.20 22.78 -0.47
CA PRO A 529 18.75 22.33 -1.79
C PRO A 529 17.95 21.03 -1.64
N VAL A 530 16.75 20.96 -2.23
CA VAL A 530 15.93 19.73 -2.27
C VAL A 530 15.94 19.18 -3.70
N PRO A 531 16.21 17.88 -3.91
CA PRO A 531 16.11 17.26 -5.23
C PRO A 531 14.71 17.43 -5.84
N LEU A 532 14.63 17.75 -7.13
CA LEU A 532 13.37 17.81 -7.88
C LEU A 532 12.92 16.39 -8.25
N GLU A 533 12.36 15.69 -7.27
CA GLU A 533 11.85 14.33 -7.46
C GLU A 533 10.42 14.20 -6.90
N GLY A 534 9.66 13.23 -7.44
CA GLY A 534 8.31 12.92 -6.98
C GLY A 534 7.41 14.15 -6.93
N GLN A 535 6.79 14.41 -5.77
CA GLN A 535 5.82 15.50 -5.61
C GLN A 535 6.39 16.87 -5.98
N VAL A 536 7.65 17.15 -5.62
CA VAL A 536 8.25 18.46 -5.85
C VAL A 536 8.38 18.73 -7.34
N LEU A 537 8.78 17.71 -8.11
CA LEU A 537 8.80 17.76 -9.56
C LEU A 537 7.39 17.96 -10.12
N TRP A 538 6.42 17.16 -9.69
CA TRP A 538 5.06 17.28 -10.21
C TRP A 538 4.43 18.63 -9.91
N LEU A 539 4.60 19.17 -8.70
CA LEU A 539 4.12 20.51 -8.36
C LEU A 539 4.82 21.56 -9.22
N ALA A 540 6.14 21.48 -9.43
CA ALA A 540 6.83 22.40 -10.32
C ALA A 540 6.30 22.32 -11.77
N LEU A 541 5.96 21.13 -12.25
CA LEU A 541 5.37 20.94 -13.57
C LEU A 541 3.95 21.47 -13.64
N SER A 542 3.08 21.07 -12.72
CA SER A 542 1.63 21.28 -12.77
C SER A 542 1.18 22.66 -12.28
N THR A 543 1.99 23.38 -11.50
CA THR A 543 1.62 24.72 -11.02
C THR A 543 1.74 25.74 -12.15
N VAL A 544 0.66 26.48 -12.40
CA VAL A 544 0.66 27.71 -13.22
C VAL A 544 -0.21 28.70 -12.47
N ALA A 545 0.34 29.84 -12.06
CA ALA A 545 -0.50 30.99 -11.75
C ALA A 545 -0.87 31.66 -13.07
N PRO A 546 -2.07 32.25 -13.22
CA PRO A 546 -2.47 32.91 -14.45
C PRO A 546 -1.40 33.90 -14.89
N GLN A 547 -0.83 33.71 -16.08
CA GLN A 547 0.11 34.66 -16.65
C GLN A 547 -0.66 35.93 -17.00
N VAL A 548 -0.45 36.99 -16.21
CA VAL A 548 -0.60 38.34 -16.73
C VAL A 548 0.54 38.51 -17.72
N HIS A 549 0.24 38.42 -19.01
CA HIS A 549 1.15 38.94 -20.02
C HIS A 549 1.40 40.43 -19.69
N ASP A 550 2.66 40.73 -19.33
CA ASP A 550 3.33 42.04 -19.24
C ASP A 550 4.02 42.28 -17.89
N ALA A 551 5.16 41.61 -17.62
CA ALA A 551 6.04 42.00 -16.50
C ALA A 551 7.50 41.52 -16.65
N VAL A 552 8.23 42.02 -17.66
CA VAL A 552 9.71 42.06 -17.60
C VAL A 552 10.23 43.51 -17.45
N THR A 553 9.37 44.47 -17.13
CA THR A 553 9.77 45.85 -16.80
C THR A 553 8.95 46.39 -15.61
N GLU A 554 9.66 46.82 -14.56
CA GLU A 554 9.30 47.29 -13.18
C GLU A 554 8.07 48.25 -13.01
N PRO A 555 7.61 48.64 -11.78
CA PRO A 555 7.33 47.92 -10.50
C PRO A 555 6.01 48.30 -9.71
N ASP A 556 5.50 47.36 -8.87
CA ASP A 556 4.69 47.48 -7.59
C ASP A 556 3.18 47.92 -7.56
N PRO A 557 2.34 47.59 -6.51
CA PRO A 557 2.57 46.86 -5.25
C PRO A 557 1.56 45.75 -4.79
N THR A 558 2.11 44.71 -4.18
CA THR A 558 1.69 43.98 -2.93
C THR A 558 0.67 42.83 -2.89
N ARG A 559 -0.03 42.44 -3.96
CA ARG A 559 -0.69 41.10 -4.01
C ARG A 559 -0.46 40.35 -5.33
N MET A 560 -0.51 41.07 -6.45
CA MET A 560 -0.18 40.51 -7.78
C MET A 560 1.29 40.12 -7.90
N LYS A 561 2.22 40.95 -7.40
CA LYS A 561 3.66 40.65 -7.43
C LYS A 561 4.05 39.34 -6.75
N ALA A 562 3.41 39.01 -5.62
CA ALA A 562 3.64 37.74 -4.93
C ALA A 562 3.03 36.55 -5.68
N LEU A 563 2.13 36.78 -6.63
CA LEU A 563 1.57 35.78 -7.54
C LEU A 563 2.49 35.62 -8.76
N ASP A 564 2.95 36.73 -9.35
CA ASP A 564 3.86 36.76 -10.50
C ASP A 564 5.23 36.14 -10.14
N ASP A 565 5.83 36.53 -9.01
CA ASP A 565 7.09 35.97 -8.51
C ASP A 565 6.99 34.43 -8.30
N LYS A 566 5.79 33.90 -8.02
CA LYS A 566 5.56 32.45 -7.82
C LYS A 566 5.31 31.72 -9.14
N SER A 567 4.65 32.36 -10.10
CA SER A 567 4.48 31.83 -11.45
C SER A 567 5.83 31.70 -12.15
N ASP A 568 6.66 32.73 -12.01
CA ASP A 568 8.01 32.77 -12.55
C ASP A 568 8.88 31.70 -11.90
N ALA A 569 8.79 31.53 -10.58
CA ALA A 569 9.49 30.46 -9.87
C ALA A 569 9.15 29.05 -10.37
N ALA A 570 7.86 28.73 -10.55
CA ALA A 570 7.44 27.41 -11.03
C ALA A 570 7.89 27.19 -12.49
N SER A 571 7.73 28.20 -13.35
CA SER A 571 8.20 28.15 -14.73
C SER A 571 9.70 27.89 -14.79
N LEU A 572 10.50 28.59 -13.98
CA LEU A 572 11.95 28.44 -13.99
C LEU A 572 12.42 27.08 -13.45
N ILE A 573 11.75 26.52 -12.44
CA ILE A 573 12.06 25.16 -11.95
C ILE A 573 11.78 24.12 -13.03
N ARG A 574 10.65 24.26 -13.75
CA ARG A 574 10.32 23.40 -14.90
C ARG A 574 11.37 23.54 -16.01
N THR A 575 11.82 24.76 -16.30
CA THR A 575 12.92 25.02 -17.24
C THR A 575 14.20 24.29 -16.83
N ASP A 576 14.64 24.37 -15.57
CA ASP A 576 15.85 23.65 -15.12
C ASP A 576 15.71 22.13 -15.21
N TRP A 577 14.56 21.58 -14.83
CA TRP A 577 14.30 20.15 -15.01
C TRP A 577 14.37 19.74 -16.49
N LEU A 578 13.72 20.50 -17.39
CA LEU A 578 13.78 20.25 -18.84
C LEU A 578 15.21 20.33 -19.38
N VAL A 579 16.00 21.34 -18.95
CA VAL A 579 17.42 21.47 -19.32
C VAL A 579 18.20 20.22 -18.95
N ARG A 580 18.09 19.77 -17.69
CA ARG A 580 18.83 18.59 -17.22
C ARG A 580 18.37 17.33 -17.93
N THR A 581 17.07 17.15 -18.11
CA THR A 581 16.49 16.04 -18.87
C THR A 581 17.07 16.03 -20.28
N LEU A 582 17.00 17.14 -21.03
CA LEU A 582 17.46 17.22 -22.41
C LEU A 582 18.98 16.98 -22.52
N ILE A 583 19.79 17.60 -21.66
CA ILE A 583 21.25 17.37 -21.63
C ILE A 583 21.54 15.88 -21.35
N SER A 584 20.88 15.28 -20.37
CA SER A 584 21.05 13.86 -20.06
C SER A 584 20.58 12.94 -21.20
N SER A 585 19.71 13.45 -22.07
CA SER A 585 19.22 12.78 -23.28
C SER A 585 20.14 12.98 -24.49
N GLY A 586 21.29 13.65 -24.32
CA GLY A 586 22.27 13.86 -25.38
C GLY A 586 22.06 15.12 -26.22
N PHE A 587 21.22 16.07 -25.79
CA PHE A 587 21.12 17.37 -26.46
C PHE A 587 22.46 18.10 -26.39
N GLU A 588 22.91 18.58 -27.55
CA GLU A 588 24.19 19.27 -27.65
C GLU A 588 24.11 20.65 -27.01
N VAL A 589 24.97 20.87 -26.02
CA VAL A 589 25.19 22.18 -25.42
C VAL A 589 26.23 22.92 -26.29
N LYS A 590 25.77 23.74 -27.24
CA LYS A 590 26.62 24.52 -28.15
C LYS A 590 27.56 25.46 -27.39
N VAL A 591 27.08 26.08 -26.31
CA VAL A 591 27.88 26.95 -25.44
C VAL A 591 27.87 26.39 -24.02
N PRO A 592 29.02 25.91 -23.48
CA PRO A 592 29.06 25.31 -22.17
C PRO A 592 28.69 26.33 -21.08
N PRO A 593 28.02 25.91 -20.00
CA PRO A 593 27.58 26.82 -18.94
C PRO A 593 28.76 27.38 -18.12
N THR A 594 29.96 26.78 -18.22
CA THR A 594 31.22 27.25 -17.64
C THR A 594 31.95 28.30 -18.50
N SER A 595 31.37 28.73 -19.62
CA SER A 595 31.96 29.76 -20.47
C SER A 595 32.21 31.06 -19.69
N PRO A 596 33.33 31.79 -19.93
CA PRO A 596 33.61 33.08 -19.28
C PRO A 596 32.52 34.13 -19.46
N ARG A 597 31.63 33.97 -20.45
CA ARG A 597 30.47 34.84 -20.66
C ARG A 597 29.46 34.76 -19.50
N PHE A 598 29.43 33.65 -18.76
CA PHE A 598 28.44 33.36 -17.72
C PHE A 598 29.08 33.16 -16.33
N SER A 599 30.29 33.67 -16.12
CA SER A 599 31.05 33.48 -14.88
C SER A 599 30.79 34.56 -13.81
N ASP A 600 30.08 35.64 -14.14
CA ASP A 600 29.81 36.74 -13.21
C ASP A 600 28.37 37.27 -13.31
N PRO A 601 27.47 36.92 -12.37
CA PRO A 601 27.62 35.83 -11.41
C PRO A 601 27.59 34.45 -12.09
N PRO A 602 28.27 33.43 -11.52
CA PRO A 602 28.39 32.11 -12.13
C PRO A 602 27.08 31.33 -12.12
N ILE A 603 26.80 30.62 -13.23
CA ILE A 603 25.68 29.67 -13.34
C ILE A 603 26.13 28.19 -13.31
N ALA A 604 27.43 27.95 -13.29
CA ALA A 604 28.04 26.63 -13.29
C ALA A 604 29.31 26.58 -12.42
N ASN A 605 29.66 25.37 -12.00
CA ASN A 605 30.95 25.02 -11.40
C ASN A 605 31.67 23.97 -12.27
N GLU A 606 32.77 23.39 -11.76
CA GLU A 606 33.54 22.36 -12.45
C GLU A 606 32.71 21.10 -12.79
N ASP A 607 31.65 20.83 -12.03
CA ASP A 607 30.76 19.67 -12.20
C ASP A 607 29.57 19.94 -13.15
N GLY A 608 29.43 21.17 -13.66
CA GLY A 608 28.36 21.57 -14.57
C GLY A 608 27.45 22.66 -14.00
N LEU A 609 26.20 22.71 -14.46
CA LEU A 609 25.22 23.71 -13.99
C LEU A 609 25.03 23.62 -12.48
N LEU A 610 25.11 24.77 -11.81
CA LEU A 610 24.78 24.87 -10.39
C LEU A 610 23.34 24.39 -10.15
N PRO A 611 23.01 23.89 -8.94
CA PRO A 611 21.63 23.64 -8.58
C PRO A 611 20.78 24.89 -8.80
N PHE A 612 19.60 24.74 -9.40
CA PHE A 612 18.75 25.89 -9.75
C PHE A 612 18.45 26.78 -8.53
N ALA A 613 18.24 26.17 -7.37
CA ALA A 613 18.10 26.86 -6.09
C ALA A 613 19.24 27.85 -5.75
N GLN A 614 20.46 27.63 -6.26
CA GLN A 614 21.58 28.53 -6.07
C GLN A 614 21.55 29.67 -7.10
N ILE A 615 21.24 29.36 -8.36
CA ILE A 615 21.08 30.35 -9.44
C ILE A 615 19.94 31.32 -9.09
N ALA A 616 18.81 30.81 -8.62
CA ALA A 616 17.61 31.59 -8.32
C ALA A 616 17.76 32.59 -7.16
N LYS A 617 18.81 32.47 -6.35
CA LYS A 617 19.11 33.43 -5.26
C LYS A 617 19.63 34.77 -5.77
N ASP A 618 20.15 34.81 -7.00
CA ASP A 618 20.71 36.01 -7.60
C ASP A 618 20.00 36.32 -8.92
N LYS A 619 19.35 37.49 -8.97
CA LYS A 619 18.65 37.95 -10.19
C LYS A 619 19.59 38.10 -11.38
N ALA A 620 20.86 38.45 -11.15
CA ALA A 620 21.85 38.53 -12.23
C ALA A 620 22.27 37.12 -12.69
N ALA A 621 22.32 36.12 -11.81
CA ALA A 621 22.59 34.73 -12.19
C ALA A 621 21.44 34.12 -12.97
N LEU A 622 20.19 34.44 -12.62
CA LEU A 622 19.01 34.07 -13.42
C LEU A 622 19.05 34.68 -14.83
N ARG A 623 19.47 35.94 -14.97
CA ARG A 623 19.68 36.54 -16.30
C ARG A 623 20.78 35.83 -17.06
N ASN A 624 21.93 35.55 -16.43
CA ASN A 624 23.01 34.81 -17.07
C ASN A 624 22.56 33.40 -17.50
N TYR A 625 21.69 32.75 -16.74
CA TYR A 625 21.12 31.46 -17.09
C TYR A 625 20.20 31.56 -18.32
N ASN A 626 19.33 32.57 -18.37
CA ASN A 626 18.52 32.84 -19.56
C ASN A 626 19.38 33.20 -20.79
N ASP A 627 20.42 34.02 -20.61
CA ASP A 627 21.37 34.34 -21.67
C ASP A 627 22.13 33.11 -22.17
N TRP A 628 22.40 32.16 -21.27
CA TRP A 628 22.96 30.86 -21.63
C TRP A 628 21.99 30.00 -22.44
N LEU A 629 20.69 30.01 -22.10
CA LEU A 629 19.65 29.34 -22.91
C LEU A 629 19.52 29.98 -24.30
N ILE A 630 19.55 31.32 -24.39
CA ILE A 630 19.58 32.07 -25.66
C ILE A 630 20.83 31.70 -26.47
N ALA A 631 21.99 31.65 -25.83
CA ALA A 631 23.24 31.24 -26.49
C ALA A 631 23.20 29.77 -26.99
N ASN A 632 22.32 28.95 -26.42
CA ASN A 632 22.06 27.57 -26.84
C ASN A 632 20.79 27.43 -27.70
N GLY A 633 20.31 28.54 -28.29
CA GLY A 633 19.32 28.52 -29.37
C GLY A 633 17.90 28.95 -29.00
N SER A 634 17.64 29.36 -27.75
CA SER A 634 16.31 29.84 -27.35
C SER A 634 15.89 31.10 -28.12
N GLY A 635 14.67 31.11 -28.65
CA GLY A 635 14.13 32.18 -29.49
C GLY A 635 14.50 32.05 -30.97
N GLY A 636 14.89 30.85 -31.39
CA GLY A 636 15.28 30.51 -32.76
C GLY A 636 14.20 29.71 -33.51
N GLU A 637 14.54 29.18 -34.69
CA GLU A 637 13.66 28.28 -35.48
C GLU A 637 14.14 26.81 -35.44
N ASP A 638 15.24 26.53 -34.74
CA ASP A 638 15.87 25.21 -34.66
C ASP A 638 15.39 24.45 -33.42
N ASP A 639 14.29 23.70 -33.56
CA ASP A 639 13.68 22.86 -32.52
C ASP A 639 14.63 21.81 -31.92
N ALA A 640 15.75 21.49 -32.59
CA ALA A 640 16.76 20.56 -32.09
C ALA A 640 17.81 21.26 -31.19
N SER A 641 17.83 22.59 -31.15
CA SER A 641 18.68 23.33 -30.22
C SER A 641 18.12 23.25 -28.80
N LEU A 642 19.01 23.09 -27.81
CA LEU A 642 18.61 22.93 -26.42
C LEU A 642 17.66 24.04 -25.95
N GLY A 643 18.01 25.31 -26.24
CA GLY A 643 17.24 26.46 -25.81
C GLY A 643 15.83 26.52 -26.42
N GLU A 644 15.67 26.19 -27.69
CA GLU A 644 14.38 26.20 -28.38
C GLU A 644 13.51 25.00 -27.98
N ALA A 645 14.12 23.82 -27.85
CA ALA A 645 13.46 22.61 -27.38
C ALA A 645 12.77 22.82 -26.02
N ILE A 646 13.43 23.51 -25.08
CA ILE A 646 12.87 23.82 -23.77
C ILE A 646 11.64 24.74 -23.88
N MET A 647 11.75 25.82 -24.68
CA MET A 647 10.66 26.77 -24.89
C MET A 647 9.44 26.10 -25.53
N LYS A 648 9.69 25.22 -26.51
CA LYS A 648 8.65 24.43 -27.17
C LYS A 648 7.97 23.50 -26.16
N MET A 649 8.72 22.74 -25.36
CA MET A 649 8.14 21.81 -24.37
C MET A 649 7.31 22.53 -23.31
N ASP A 650 7.79 23.67 -22.80
CA ASP A 650 7.08 24.50 -21.82
C ASP A 650 5.78 25.08 -22.41
N THR A 651 5.82 25.55 -23.67
CA THR A 651 4.65 26.04 -24.39
C THR A 651 3.61 24.96 -24.62
N ILE A 652 4.05 23.78 -25.06
CA ILE A 652 3.18 22.63 -25.33
C ILE A 652 2.48 22.15 -24.07
N PHE A 653 3.23 21.99 -22.97
CA PHE A 653 2.67 21.59 -21.69
C PHE A 653 1.61 22.58 -21.18
N ARG A 654 1.89 23.89 -21.24
CA ARG A 654 0.91 24.91 -20.83
C ARG A 654 -0.33 24.90 -21.71
N GLY A 655 -0.15 24.86 -23.03
CA GLY A 655 -1.26 24.83 -23.96
C GLY A 655 -2.19 23.62 -23.77
N THR A 656 -1.64 22.42 -23.53
CA THR A 656 -2.48 21.24 -23.27
C THR A 656 -3.11 21.27 -21.89
N LYS A 657 -2.42 21.82 -20.89
CA LYS A 657 -2.99 22.07 -19.56
C LYS A 657 -4.23 22.96 -19.64
N ASP A 658 -4.10 24.14 -20.26
CA ASP A 658 -5.19 25.11 -20.36
C ASP A 658 -6.37 24.49 -21.13
N ALA A 659 -6.09 23.76 -22.21
CA ALA A 659 -7.10 23.02 -22.96
C ALA A 659 -7.82 21.93 -22.14
N ALA A 660 -7.12 21.23 -21.23
CA ALA A 660 -7.75 20.27 -20.33
C ALA A 660 -8.57 20.93 -19.23
N GLU A 661 -8.11 22.05 -18.68
CA GLU A 661 -8.89 22.81 -17.70
C GLU A 661 -10.25 23.22 -18.30
N GLU A 662 -10.23 23.80 -19.50
CA GLU A 662 -11.46 24.19 -20.21
C GLU A 662 -12.28 22.97 -20.66
N GLY A 663 -11.61 21.96 -21.22
CA GLY A 663 -12.23 20.77 -21.79
C GLY A 663 -12.89 19.84 -20.77
N THR A 664 -12.54 19.97 -19.49
CA THR A 664 -13.17 19.22 -18.39
C THR A 664 -14.36 19.96 -17.76
N SER A 665 -14.57 21.24 -18.11
CA SER A 665 -15.72 22.02 -17.63
C SER A 665 -17.10 21.38 -17.87
N PRO A 666 -17.36 20.64 -18.98
CA PRO A 666 -18.65 19.96 -19.17
C PRO A 666 -18.96 18.87 -18.14
N PHE A 667 -17.94 18.34 -17.46
CA PHE A 667 -18.09 17.28 -16.45
C PHE A 667 -18.39 17.82 -15.04
N ASN A 668 -18.54 19.15 -14.88
CA ASN A 668 -18.79 19.79 -13.58
C ASN A 668 -20.23 19.73 -13.06
N ASN A 669 -21.14 19.09 -13.80
CA ASN A 669 -22.57 19.05 -13.46
C ASN A 669 -22.91 18.12 -12.29
#